data_AF-A0A8H6INY7-F1
#
_entry.id   AF-A0A8H6INY7-F1
#
_cell.length_a   1.000
_cell.length_b   1.000
_cell.length_c   1.000
_cell.angle_alpha   90.00
_cell.angle_beta   90.00
_cell.angle_gamma   90.00
#
_symmetry.space_group_name_H-M   'P 1'
#
loop_
_entity.id
_entity.type
_entity.pdbx_description
1 polymer ?
#
loop_
_entity_poly.entity_id
_entity_poly.type
_entity_poly.pdbx_seq_one_letter_code
_entity_poly.pdbx_strand_id
1 'polypeptide(L)'
;MAESYVTFASVDDSDESALQAPSTVPTTPDGSCSFSPVLKYSHELGHGDESFDEDRFAGLGRDEGEDASCLDDTQGPVRNICCVGAGYVGENIIIREGCIKVNRNADNRLGGPTAAVIAFQNPHIRVTVVDRDERRIRRWNSRHPPIYEPGLRDIVRVARDGARKWKCASPSESPVKSRHSAASSDPSPATSECDSLCEEGLSSSVAVPAREPNLFFSTRVSECISEADVILIAVNTPTKTRGHGAGSATDMTAFEAVTAEVARHARPGAIVVEKSTVPCWTAHLVRETLGVHRPGVHFEILSNPEFLAAGTAVNDLLHPDRVLIGCDTTPSGKLAAEALASVYASWVPHARILTTNVWSSELAKLVANSMLAQRISSINSISAICERTGADVDEVAASIGSDPRIGDKFLKAGIGFGGSCFKKDVLSLVYLAESLDLNEVGEYWRQVVKMNEHQRERFARRVVRCLNGTLSGKKVVVLGYAFKKDTDDTREAPALEIIKSLVEEGPREVAVFDPCCNPFVIREEIRRLAGEVSVLKEDGGPVRVYGDVYEACEGAEAVLVATDFDEFRNGPERKSKGTGAGEGDGLTLRRRSGASTGPEEDFLERFVDEPGCAGDCPDCRAEAASSSGFVTGAGAGTEKKHRPKERVDWARVAEGMSLPRWVFDGRGVIDVAELEKLGVRVESVGRRGRS
;
A
#
# COMPACT_ATOMS: atom_id res chain seq x y z
N MET A 1 -40.93 -10.52 -38.25
CA MET A 1 -42.17 -11.22 -38.66
C MET A 1 -41.77 -12.58 -39.22
N ALA A 2 -42.34 -13.63 -38.62
CA ALA A 2 -42.35 -15.07 -38.96
C ALA A 2 -40.98 -15.77 -39.06
N GLU A 3 -40.53 -16.56 -38.07
CA GLU A 3 -41.02 -17.87 -37.56
C GLU A 3 -40.81 -19.05 -38.52
N SER A 4 -39.99 -20.02 -38.07
CA SER A 4 -40.33 -21.44 -38.17
C SER A 4 -39.60 -22.26 -37.10
N TYR A 5 -40.41 -22.94 -36.28
CA TYR A 5 -40.08 -23.90 -35.24
C TYR A 5 -39.72 -25.27 -35.83
N VAL A 6 -38.82 -26.03 -35.19
CA VAL A 6 -38.91 -27.50 -35.08
C VAL A 6 -38.43 -27.96 -33.69
N THR A 7 -39.18 -28.90 -33.14
CA THR A 7 -39.25 -29.46 -31.78
C THR A 7 -38.25 -30.58 -31.43
N PHE A 8 -38.05 -30.71 -30.11
CA PHE A 8 -37.53 -31.81 -29.27
C PHE A 8 -37.35 -33.22 -29.87
N ALA A 9 -36.21 -33.85 -29.50
CA ALA A 9 -36.09 -35.29 -29.34
C ALA A 9 -35.25 -35.61 -28.09
N SER A 10 -35.84 -36.40 -27.20
CA SER A 10 -35.28 -37.08 -26.04
C SER A 10 -34.39 -38.26 -26.46
N VAL A 11 -33.25 -38.47 -25.80
CA VAL A 11 -32.56 -39.77 -25.77
C VAL A 11 -32.03 -40.02 -24.37
N ASP A 12 -32.39 -41.22 -23.88
CA ASP A 12 -32.14 -41.81 -22.58
C ASP A 12 -30.66 -42.08 -22.24
N ASP A 13 -30.46 -42.21 -20.93
CA ASP A 13 -29.36 -42.85 -20.22
C ASP A 13 -28.86 -44.15 -20.85
N SER A 14 -27.54 -44.29 -20.99
CA SER A 14 -26.74 -45.46 -20.56
C SER A 14 -25.34 -45.43 -21.19
N ASP A 15 -24.31 -45.14 -20.38
CA ASP A 15 -23.03 -45.86 -20.34
C ASP A 15 -21.98 -45.06 -19.55
N GLU A 16 -21.94 -45.27 -18.23
CA GLU A 16 -20.71 -45.11 -17.47
C GLU A 16 -20.37 -46.45 -16.81
N SER A 17 -19.36 -47.13 -17.35
CA SER A 17 -18.58 -48.07 -16.56
C SER A 17 -17.09 -47.98 -16.89
N ALA A 18 -16.33 -47.83 -15.81
CA ALA A 18 -14.92 -48.14 -15.62
C ALA A 18 -13.88 -47.24 -16.30
N LEU A 19 -13.26 -46.38 -15.48
CA LEU A 19 -11.82 -46.46 -15.17
C LEU A 19 -11.54 -45.68 -13.86
N GLN A 20 -11.56 -46.39 -12.74
CA GLN A 20 -11.05 -45.92 -11.45
C GLN A 20 -9.53 -46.03 -11.39
N ALA A 21 -8.85 -44.94 -11.02
CA ALA A 21 -7.57 -44.95 -10.31
C ALA A 21 -7.49 -43.71 -9.39
N PRO A 22 -6.80 -43.80 -8.24
CA PRO A 22 -7.27 -43.20 -6.98
C PRO A 22 -6.81 -41.77 -6.72
N SER A 23 -7.74 -40.95 -6.22
CA SER A 23 -7.49 -39.65 -5.60
C SER A 23 -6.69 -39.84 -4.31
N THR A 24 -5.55 -39.15 -4.20
CA THR A 24 -4.75 -39.06 -2.96
C THR A 24 -5.01 -37.72 -2.30
N VAL A 25 -6.11 -37.64 -1.54
CA VAL A 25 -6.39 -36.57 -0.57
C VAL A 25 -6.88 -37.24 0.71
N PRO A 26 -6.42 -36.86 1.92
CA PRO A 26 -6.96 -37.40 3.16
C PRO A 26 -8.38 -36.85 3.36
N THR A 27 -9.38 -37.73 3.33
CA THR A 27 -10.78 -37.43 3.65
C THR A 27 -11.00 -37.52 5.16
N THR A 28 -11.67 -36.51 5.74
CA THR A 28 -12.34 -36.66 7.04
C THR A 28 -13.54 -37.60 6.89
N PRO A 29 -14.03 -38.24 7.97
CA PRO A 29 -15.06 -39.29 7.91
C PRO A 29 -16.42 -38.89 7.33
N ASP A 30 -16.64 -37.60 7.04
CA ASP A 30 -17.92 -37.01 6.66
C ASP A 30 -17.96 -36.41 5.24
N GLY A 31 -16.87 -36.45 4.47
CA GLY A 31 -16.89 -36.18 3.02
C GLY A 31 -17.33 -34.76 2.59
N SER A 32 -17.35 -33.78 3.49
CA SER A 32 -17.76 -32.41 3.18
C SER A 32 -16.58 -31.53 2.71
N CYS A 33 -16.54 -31.25 1.40
CA CYS A 33 -15.64 -30.23 0.83
C CYS A 33 -16.30 -28.84 0.92
N SER A 34 -16.28 -28.19 2.08
CA SER A 34 -16.31 -26.73 2.28
C SER A 34 -16.64 -26.40 3.74
N PHE A 35 -15.63 -26.08 4.53
CA PHE A 35 -15.84 -25.38 5.79
C PHE A 35 -15.29 -23.96 5.64
N SER A 36 -16.11 -23.09 5.06
CA SER A 36 -16.03 -21.66 5.34
C SER A 36 -17.28 -21.30 6.14
N PRO A 37 -17.16 -20.98 7.44
CA PRO A 37 -18.30 -20.61 8.29
C PRO A 37 -19.13 -19.44 7.74
N VAL A 38 -18.50 -18.55 6.97
CA VAL A 38 -19.16 -17.43 6.26
C VAL A 38 -20.27 -17.92 5.30
N LEU A 39 -20.12 -19.10 4.69
CA LEU A 39 -21.10 -19.65 3.74
C LEU A 39 -22.22 -20.45 4.43
N LYS A 40 -22.01 -20.94 5.66
CA LYS A 40 -23.06 -21.67 6.39
C LYS A 40 -24.24 -20.77 6.73
N TYR A 41 -23.97 -19.53 7.11
CA TYR A 41 -25.03 -18.61 7.52
C TYR A 41 -25.89 -18.10 6.35
N SER A 42 -25.31 -17.92 5.16
CA SER A 42 -26.08 -17.61 3.94
C SER A 42 -27.07 -18.71 3.56
N HIS A 43 -26.81 -19.96 3.96
CA HIS A 43 -27.69 -21.09 3.71
C HIS A 43 -28.76 -21.28 4.80
N GLU A 44 -28.50 -20.81 6.02
CA GLU A 44 -29.44 -20.85 7.15
C GLU A 44 -30.45 -19.68 7.13
N LEU A 45 -30.12 -18.57 6.47
CA LEU A 45 -31.06 -17.46 6.22
C LEU A 45 -32.06 -17.75 5.08
N GLY A 46 -31.79 -18.74 4.23
CA GLY A 46 -32.58 -19.02 3.01
C GLY A 46 -33.81 -19.92 3.20
N HIS A 47 -34.07 -20.42 4.40
CA HIS A 47 -35.23 -21.27 4.68
C HIS A 47 -35.91 -20.90 6.01
N GLY A 48 -36.83 -19.93 5.95
CA GLY A 48 -37.71 -19.63 7.07
C GLY A 48 -38.72 -18.53 6.76
N ASP A 49 -39.99 -18.91 6.82
CA ASP A 49 -41.23 -18.16 6.63
C ASP A 49 -41.25 -16.70 7.16
N GLU A 50 -42.05 -15.86 6.48
CA GLU A 50 -42.27 -14.45 6.78
C GLU A 50 -42.86 -14.23 8.18
N SER A 51 -42.01 -13.99 9.18
CA SER A 51 -42.35 -13.16 10.34
C SER A 51 -41.06 -12.62 10.99
N PHE A 52 -40.89 -11.30 10.88
CA PHE A 52 -39.86 -10.57 11.62
C PHE A 52 -40.28 -10.56 13.11
N ASP A 53 -39.81 -11.53 13.87
CA ASP A 53 -40.04 -11.61 15.32
C ASP A 53 -38.90 -10.87 16.06
N GLU A 54 -39.18 -9.65 16.52
CA GLU A 54 -38.25 -8.81 17.30
C GLU A 54 -37.79 -9.47 18.63
N ASP A 55 -38.49 -10.52 19.08
CA ASP A 55 -38.23 -11.19 20.37
C ASP A 55 -37.09 -12.24 20.34
N ARG A 56 -36.56 -12.63 19.17
CA ARG A 56 -35.37 -13.52 19.11
C ARG A 56 -34.04 -12.80 19.39
N PHE A 57 -34.01 -11.46 19.36
CA PHE A 57 -32.82 -10.67 19.71
C PHE A 57 -32.72 -10.34 21.21
N ALA A 58 -33.71 -10.70 22.03
CA ALA A 58 -33.70 -10.50 23.48
C ALA A 58 -33.30 -11.76 24.29
N GLY A 59 -33.04 -12.90 23.63
CA GLY A 59 -32.94 -14.23 24.25
C GLY A 59 -31.54 -14.79 24.50
N LEU A 60 -30.48 -13.97 24.52
CA LEU A 60 -29.14 -14.38 24.98
C LEU A 60 -28.67 -13.61 26.23
N GLY A 61 -29.60 -12.94 26.91
CA GLY A 61 -29.38 -12.30 28.20
C GLY A 61 -30.21 -12.97 29.28
N ARG A 62 -29.69 -14.07 29.86
CA ARG A 62 -29.94 -14.59 31.22
C ARG A 62 -29.40 -16.03 31.32
N ASP A 63 -28.09 -16.14 31.51
CA ASP A 63 -27.57 -17.10 32.48
C ASP A 63 -27.12 -16.25 33.67
N GLU A 64 -28.05 -16.03 34.60
CA GLU A 64 -27.72 -15.51 35.92
C GLU A 64 -27.32 -16.70 36.80
N GLY A 65 -26.04 -16.74 37.15
CA GLY A 65 -25.54 -17.53 38.28
C GLY A 65 -24.62 -18.67 37.89
N GLU A 66 -23.35 -18.35 37.63
CA GLU A 66 -22.20 -19.04 38.20
C GLU A 66 -20.90 -18.25 37.87
N ASP A 67 -20.14 -17.94 38.93
CA ASP A 67 -18.77 -17.40 38.96
C ASP A 67 -18.46 -15.98 38.43
N ALA A 68 -19.08 -14.99 39.06
CA ALA A 68 -18.55 -13.61 39.14
C ALA A 68 -17.39 -13.46 40.16
N SER A 69 -16.45 -14.40 40.19
CA SER A 69 -15.30 -14.38 41.13
C SER A 69 -13.91 -14.46 40.46
N CYS A 70 -13.83 -14.25 39.15
CA CYS A 70 -12.57 -14.33 38.39
C CYS A 70 -12.11 -12.99 37.78
N LEU A 71 -12.68 -11.86 38.20
CA LEU A 71 -12.21 -10.53 37.76
C LEU A 71 -10.95 -10.17 38.53
N ASP A 72 -9.86 -10.84 38.19
CA ASP A 72 -8.55 -10.50 38.69
C ASP A 72 -8.05 -9.29 37.88
N ASP A 73 -7.63 -8.25 38.60
CA ASP A 73 -7.09 -6.95 38.14
C ASP A 73 -5.69 -7.15 37.49
N THR A 74 -5.46 -8.29 36.83
CA THR A 74 -4.15 -8.86 36.51
C THR A 74 -3.67 -8.65 35.08
N GLN A 75 -4.43 -7.97 34.22
CA GLN A 75 -3.86 -7.48 32.97
C GLN A 75 -2.96 -6.28 33.27
N GLY A 76 -1.73 -6.58 33.70
CA GLY A 76 -0.64 -5.63 33.74
C GLY A 76 -0.39 -4.98 32.37
N PRO A 77 0.41 -3.91 32.30
CA PRO A 77 0.66 -3.20 31.05
C PRO A 77 1.20 -4.16 29.98
N VAL A 78 0.83 -3.94 28.72
CA VAL A 78 1.34 -4.69 27.57
C VAL A 78 2.88 -4.58 27.55
N ARG A 79 3.59 -5.71 27.55
CA ARG A 79 5.05 -5.81 27.51
C ARG A 79 5.57 -6.58 26.32
N ASN A 80 4.77 -7.48 25.74
CA ASN A 80 5.17 -8.34 24.64
C ASN A 80 4.09 -8.39 23.56
N ILE A 81 4.44 -7.95 22.35
CA ILE A 81 3.58 -7.96 21.18
C ILE A 81 4.18 -8.91 20.14
N CYS A 82 3.39 -9.87 19.67
CA CYS A 82 3.72 -10.72 18.54
C CYS A 82 2.92 -10.27 17.31
N CYS A 83 3.58 -9.93 16.21
CA CYS A 83 2.93 -9.61 14.95
C CYS A 83 3.13 -10.75 13.96
N VAL A 84 2.07 -11.52 13.69
CA VAL A 84 2.08 -12.62 12.74
C VAL A 84 1.84 -12.10 11.33
N GLY A 85 2.88 -12.19 10.51
CA GLY A 85 2.94 -11.66 9.15
C GLY A 85 3.98 -10.54 9.05
N ALA A 86 5.20 -10.90 8.65
CA ALA A 86 6.30 -9.94 8.42
C ALA A 86 6.27 -9.34 7.02
N GLY A 87 5.24 -9.62 6.22
CA GLY A 87 5.04 -8.93 4.96
C GLY A 87 5.16 -9.78 3.70
N TYR A 88 4.19 -10.67 3.45
CA TYR A 88 3.87 -11.46 2.22
C TYR A 88 3.30 -12.86 2.55
N VAL A 89 2.27 -13.29 1.82
CA VAL A 89 1.74 -14.67 1.80
C VAL A 89 1.29 -14.90 0.36
N GLY A 90 1.55 -15.99 -0.36
CA GLY A 90 2.31 -17.21 -0.11
C GLY A 90 2.55 -17.88 -1.48
N GLU A 91 3.43 -18.87 -1.53
CA GLU A 91 3.69 -19.68 -2.71
C GLU A 91 2.48 -20.57 -3.03
N ASN A 92 1.92 -20.44 -4.24
CA ASN A 92 1.32 -21.60 -4.90
C ASN A 92 2.43 -22.23 -5.73
N ILE A 93 3.19 -23.17 -5.14
CA ILE A 93 3.98 -24.11 -5.94
C ILE A 93 2.96 -24.97 -6.72
N ILE A 94 2.68 -24.58 -7.95
CA ILE A 94 2.13 -25.50 -8.95
C ILE A 94 3.34 -26.07 -9.67
N ILE A 95 3.82 -27.24 -9.26
CA ILE A 95 4.74 -28.04 -10.09
C ILE A 95 3.87 -28.61 -11.21
N ARG A 96 3.86 -27.94 -12.36
CA ARG A 96 3.55 -28.58 -13.65
C ARG A 96 4.81 -28.46 -14.49
N GLU A 97 5.38 -29.60 -14.84
CA GLU A 97 6.37 -29.77 -15.90
C GLU A 97 7.51 -28.73 -15.92
N GLY A 98 8.31 -28.68 -14.86
CA GLY A 98 9.59 -27.96 -14.88
C GLY A 98 9.55 -26.43 -14.82
N CYS A 99 8.38 -25.80 -14.62
CA CYS A 99 8.26 -24.35 -14.50
C CYS A 99 7.95 -23.92 -13.05
N ILE A 100 8.89 -23.23 -12.39
CA ILE A 100 8.71 -22.66 -11.04
C ILE A 100 7.85 -21.40 -11.17
N LYS A 101 6.56 -21.46 -10.83
CA LYS A 101 5.70 -20.27 -10.73
C LYS A 101 5.88 -19.62 -9.35
N VAL A 102 6.64 -18.52 -9.29
CA VAL A 102 6.78 -17.69 -8.07
C VAL A 102 5.75 -16.56 -8.10
N ASN A 103 4.79 -16.55 -7.17
CA ASN A 103 3.78 -15.49 -7.08
C ASN A 103 4.30 -14.25 -6.32
N ARG A 104 5.19 -13.44 -6.91
CA ARG A 104 5.92 -12.36 -6.18
C ARG A 104 5.11 -11.12 -5.75
N ASN A 105 3.78 -11.06 -5.89
CA ASN A 105 3.08 -9.76 -5.92
C ASN A 105 2.10 -9.50 -4.77
N ALA A 106 2.38 -10.01 -3.57
CA ALA A 106 1.57 -9.70 -2.40
C ALA A 106 2.45 -9.14 -1.28
N ASP A 107 3.03 -7.96 -1.47
CA ASP A 107 3.71 -7.27 -0.38
C ASP A 107 2.67 -6.86 0.66
N ASN A 108 2.61 -7.61 1.77
CA ASN A 108 1.85 -7.15 2.92
C ASN A 108 2.66 -6.06 3.62
N ARG A 109 2.43 -4.79 3.27
CA ARG A 109 3.13 -3.64 3.87
C ARG A 109 2.63 -3.29 5.28
N LEU A 110 1.84 -4.18 5.88
CA LEU A 110 1.12 -3.91 7.11
C LEU A 110 1.93 -4.23 8.37
N GLY A 111 2.35 -5.49 8.53
CA GLY A 111 2.88 -6.00 9.80
C GLY A 111 4.23 -5.38 10.17
N GLY A 112 5.21 -5.43 9.26
CA GLY A 112 6.57 -4.94 9.50
C GLY A 112 6.61 -3.45 9.90
N PRO A 113 6.11 -2.52 9.07
CA PRO A 113 6.10 -1.09 9.39
C PRO A 113 5.33 -0.75 10.67
N THR A 114 4.14 -1.35 10.88
CA THR A 114 3.34 -1.10 12.10
C THR A 114 4.10 -1.55 13.34
N ALA A 115 4.65 -2.76 13.33
CA ALA A 115 5.45 -3.28 14.44
C ALA A 115 6.71 -2.44 14.70
N ALA A 116 7.38 -1.97 13.63
CA ALA A 116 8.56 -1.12 13.75
C ALA A 116 8.24 0.22 14.43
N VAL A 117 7.12 0.86 14.07
CA VAL A 117 6.69 2.11 14.72
C VAL A 117 6.23 1.88 16.15
N ILE A 118 5.48 0.81 16.44
CA ILE A 118 5.09 0.44 17.81
C ILE A 118 6.34 0.26 18.67
N ALA A 119 7.33 -0.51 18.20
CA ALA A 119 8.58 -0.72 18.90
C ALA A 119 9.33 0.60 19.10
N PHE A 120 9.44 1.41 18.05
CA PHE A 120 10.11 2.71 18.09
C PHE A 120 9.50 3.65 19.13
N GLN A 121 8.18 3.73 19.20
CA GLN A 121 7.47 4.62 20.13
C GLN A 121 7.34 4.04 21.56
N ASN A 122 7.52 2.73 21.72
CA ASN A 122 7.44 2.06 23.02
C ASN A 122 8.73 1.28 23.35
N PRO A 123 9.83 1.92 23.78
CA PRO A 123 11.09 1.24 24.06
C PRO A 123 11.02 0.14 25.14
N HIS A 124 9.98 0.15 25.97
CA HIS A 124 9.75 -0.80 27.06
C HIS A 124 8.91 -2.03 26.63
N ILE A 125 8.34 -2.01 25.42
CA ILE A 125 7.56 -3.13 24.86
C ILE A 125 8.47 -3.91 23.91
N ARG A 126 8.57 -5.22 24.14
CA ARG A 126 9.19 -6.14 23.18
C ARG A 126 8.20 -6.40 22.05
N VAL A 127 8.62 -6.16 20.81
CA VAL A 127 7.82 -6.40 19.62
C VAL A 127 8.53 -7.42 18.75
N THR A 128 7.88 -8.55 18.49
CA THR A 128 8.43 -9.61 17.65
C THR A 128 7.54 -9.82 16.43
N VAL A 129 8.09 -9.60 15.23
CA VAL A 129 7.42 -9.88 13.96
C VAL A 129 7.80 -11.28 13.50
N VAL A 130 6.81 -12.12 13.21
CA VAL A 130 7.03 -13.50 12.81
C VAL A 130 6.47 -13.82 11.44
N ASP A 131 7.16 -14.70 10.73
CA ASP A 131 6.73 -15.20 9.42
C ASP A 131 7.30 -16.58 9.16
N ARG A 132 6.60 -17.40 8.36
CA ARG A 132 7.11 -18.70 7.91
C ARG A 132 8.14 -18.55 6.80
N ASP A 133 8.13 -17.43 6.08
CA ASP A 133 9.10 -17.14 5.02
C ASP A 133 10.47 -16.74 5.62
N GLU A 134 11.38 -17.71 5.67
CA GLU A 134 12.75 -17.49 6.17
C GLU A 134 13.53 -16.48 5.33
N ARG A 135 13.29 -16.39 4.01
CA ARG A 135 13.99 -15.43 3.16
C ARG A 135 13.60 -14.02 3.56
N ARG A 136 12.33 -13.81 3.88
CA ARG A 136 11.83 -12.51 4.31
C ARG A 136 12.32 -12.10 5.69
N ILE A 137 12.25 -13.02 6.65
CA ILE A 137 12.79 -12.74 7.99
C ILE A 137 14.29 -12.42 7.91
N ARG A 138 15.04 -13.13 7.05
CA ARG A 138 16.44 -12.77 6.76
C ARG A 138 16.60 -11.37 6.18
N ARG A 139 15.75 -10.94 5.24
CA ARG A 139 15.78 -9.57 4.69
C ARG A 139 15.50 -8.52 5.77
N TRP A 140 14.49 -8.72 6.62
CA TRP A 140 14.22 -7.82 7.74
C TRP A 140 15.34 -7.75 8.78
N ASN A 141 16.11 -8.81 8.93
CA ASN A 141 17.31 -8.86 9.78
C ASN A 141 18.58 -8.38 9.07
N SER A 142 18.49 -7.92 7.83
CA SER A 142 19.64 -7.45 7.04
C SER A 142 19.67 -5.92 6.91
N ARG A 143 20.70 -5.41 6.24
CA ARG A 143 20.82 -4.00 5.82
C ARG A 143 19.73 -3.56 4.84
N HIS A 144 19.14 -4.48 4.09
CA HIS A 144 18.13 -4.21 3.07
C HIS A 144 16.78 -4.84 3.45
N PRO A 145 15.93 -4.14 4.23
CA PRO A 145 14.57 -4.57 4.50
C PRO A 145 13.80 -4.88 3.21
N PRO A 146 12.82 -5.78 3.23
CA PRO A 146 12.16 -6.23 2.02
C PRO A 146 11.23 -5.20 1.38
N ILE A 147 10.96 -4.09 2.06
CA ILE A 147 10.05 -3.02 1.65
C ILE A 147 10.78 -1.69 1.75
N TYR A 148 10.61 -0.83 0.75
CA TYR A 148 11.03 0.55 0.80
C TYR A 148 9.86 1.46 1.20
N GLU A 149 10.04 2.22 2.27
CA GLU A 149 9.16 3.32 2.68
C GLU A 149 10.05 4.46 3.24
N PRO A 150 9.79 5.73 2.91
CA PRO A 150 10.58 6.85 3.42
C PRO A 150 10.65 6.85 4.96
N GLY A 151 11.86 6.91 5.52
CA GLY A 151 12.11 6.91 6.98
C GLY A 151 12.00 5.55 7.68
N LEU A 152 11.54 4.49 7.00
CA LEU A 152 11.36 3.18 7.63
C LEU A 152 12.70 2.56 8.07
N ARG A 153 13.75 2.71 7.26
CA ARG A 153 15.08 2.17 7.56
C ARG A 153 15.62 2.73 8.88
N ASP A 154 15.48 4.03 9.11
CA ASP A 154 15.97 4.67 10.34
C ASP A 154 15.23 4.15 11.56
N ILE A 155 13.90 4.05 11.48
CA ILE A 155 13.06 3.49 12.54
C ILE A 155 13.46 2.05 12.86
N VAL A 156 13.64 1.21 11.83
CA VAL A 156 14.08 -0.18 11.99
C VAL A 156 15.45 -0.24 12.64
N ARG A 157 16.42 0.58 12.22
CA ARG A 157 17.76 0.61 12.83
C ARG A 157 17.70 0.95 14.32
N VAL A 158 16.96 1.99 14.69
CA VAL A 158 16.84 2.38 16.11
C VAL A 158 16.16 1.29 16.94
N ALA A 159 15.09 0.69 16.44
CA ALA A 159 14.30 -0.27 17.22
C ALA A 159 14.91 -1.69 17.24
N ARG A 160 15.53 -2.14 16.15
CA ARG A 160 16.12 -3.48 15.99
C ARG A 160 17.58 -3.55 16.45
N ASP A 161 18.37 -2.53 16.15
CA ASP A 161 19.82 -2.54 16.42
C ASP A 161 20.18 -1.74 17.68
N GLY A 162 19.27 -0.87 18.13
CA GLY A 162 19.49 0.04 19.25
C GLY A 162 20.21 1.33 18.81
N ALA A 163 20.47 2.20 19.78
CA ALA A 163 21.20 3.45 19.54
C ALA A 163 22.19 3.73 20.67
N ARG A 164 23.36 4.24 20.31
CA ARG A 164 24.41 4.67 21.24
C ARG A 164 24.03 5.99 21.91
N LYS A 165 24.56 6.19 23.11
CA LYS A 165 24.44 7.46 23.84
C LYS A 165 25.17 8.55 23.07
N TRP A 166 24.54 9.71 22.95
CA TRP A 166 25.15 10.88 22.31
C TRP A 166 25.09 12.10 23.22
N LYS A 167 26.13 12.93 23.16
CA LYS A 167 26.20 14.21 23.86
C LYS A 167 26.65 15.28 22.87
N CYS A 168 25.90 16.37 22.77
CA CYS A 168 26.39 17.56 22.10
C CYS A 168 27.54 18.17 22.91
N ALA A 169 28.74 18.20 22.36
CA ALA A 169 29.84 18.97 22.92
C ALA A 169 29.63 20.44 22.55
N SER A 170 29.66 21.34 23.53
CA SER A 170 29.76 22.78 23.27
C SER A 170 30.96 23.04 22.36
N PRO A 171 30.89 23.97 21.38
CA PRO A 171 32.04 24.29 20.55
C PRO A 171 33.14 24.83 21.46
N SER A 172 34.15 24.01 21.75
CA SER A 172 35.36 24.46 22.44
C SER A 172 36.07 25.43 21.51
N GLU A 173 36.34 26.63 22.01
CA GLU A 173 37.18 27.64 21.37
C GLU A 173 38.40 26.99 20.72
N SER A 174 38.48 27.08 19.40
CA SER A 174 39.74 26.88 18.71
C SER A 174 40.61 28.12 18.96
N PRO A 175 41.94 27.98 19.18
CA PRO A 175 42.78 29.12 19.48
C PRO A 175 42.86 30.02 18.26
N VAL A 176 42.19 31.17 18.33
CA VAL A 176 42.28 32.23 17.32
C VAL A 176 43.73 32.69 17.25
N LYS A 177 44.42 32.32 16.17
CA LYS A 177 45.67 32.96 15.78
C LYS A 177 45.36 34.40 15.44
N SER A 178 45.83 35.30 16.30
CA SER A 178 45.81 36.75 16.12
C SER A 178 46.35 37.16 14.74
N ARG A 179 45.56 37.90 13.98
CA ARG A 179 46.07 38.80 12.93
C ARG A 179 45.49 40.19 13.18
N HIS A 180 46.40 41.10 13.51
CA HIS A 180 46.19 42.54 13.58
C HIS A 180 45.98 43.14 12.18
N SER A 181 44.99 44.03 12.06
CA SER A 181 44.99 45.27 11.25
C SER A 181 43.58 45.88 11.36
N ALA A 182 43.35 47.00 12.03
CA ALA A 182 43.63 48.41 11.68
C ALA A 182 42.32 49.13 11.29
N ALA A 183 42.14 50.34 11.80
CA ALA A 183 40.88 51.05 11.99
C ALA A 183 40.40 51.92 10.80
N SER A 184 39.09 52.23 10.78
CA SER A 184 38.42 53.48 10.33
C SER A 184 36.89 53.27 10.39
N SER A 185 36.12 53.85 11.31
CA SER A 185 35.59 55.23 11.48
C SER A 185 34.25 55.52 10.75
N ASP A 186 33.16 55.56 11.54
CA ASP A 186 31.95 56.44 11.51
C ASP A 186 30.81 56.25 10.46
N PRO A 187 29.55 56.79 10.66
CA PRO A 187 28.54 56.34 11.64
C PRO A 187 27.04 56.33 11.14
N SER A 188 26.18 55.51 11.80
CA SER A 188 24.70 55.68 12.05
C SER A 188 23.68 55.73 10.87
N PRO A 189 22.33 55.59 11.11
CA PRO A 189 21.56 54.98 12.22
C PRO A 189 20.39 54.05 11.76
N ALA A 190 19.66 53.53 12.76
CA ALA A 190 18.32 52.92 12.72
C ALA A 190 18.25 51.39 12.62
N THR A 191 17.85 50.74 13.72
CA THR A 191 16.49 50.19 13.87
C THR A 191 16.31 49.44 15.19
N SER A 192 15.08 49.51 15.69
CA SER A 192 14.35 48.46 16.40
C SER A 192 14.72 48.16 17.86
N GLU A 193 13.88 48.67 18.75
CA GLU A 193 13.50 48.05 20.02
C GLU A 193 13.39 46.53 19.87
N CYS A 194 14.23 45.77 20.57
CA CYS A 194 14.06 44.34 20.94
C CYS A 194 15.17 43.83 21.90
N ASP A 195 15.88 44.69 22.64
CA ASP A 195 16.99 44.29 23.53
C ASP A 195 16.57 44.09 24.99
N SER A 196 15.60 43.22 25.25
CA SER A 196 15.24 42.93 26.65
C SER A 196 14.63 41.55 26.94
N LEU A 197 15.01 40.49 26.22
CA LEU A 197 14.67 39.10 26.59
C LEU A 197 15.73 38.06 26.17
N CYS A 198 17.02 38.33 26.43
CA CYS A 198 18.09 37.34 26.25
C CYS A 198 19.04 37.34 27.45
N GLU A 199 18.51 37.21 28.67
CA GLU A 199 19.29 36.89 29.86
C GLU A 199 18.57 35.85 30.72
N GLU A 200 18.34 34.64 30.19
CA GLU A 200 18.31 33.42 31.01
C GLU A 200 19.01 32.29 30.23
N GLY A 201 20.09 31.76 30.81
CA GLY A 201 21.05 30.89 30.15
C GLY A 201 20.48 29.53 29.73
N LEU A 202 20.59 29.23 28.43
CA LEU A 202 20.54 27.87 27.91
C LEU A 202 21.97 27.39 27.61
N SER A 203 22.68 26.97 28.66
CA SER A 203 23.92 26.18 28.53
C SER A 203 23.66 24.71 28.91
N SER A 204 22.53 24.14 28.50
CA SER A 204 22.25 22.72 28.71
C SER A 204 22.76 21.90 27.53
N SER A 205 23.81 21.10 27.76
CA SER A 205 24.22 20.07 26.82
C SER A 205 23.08 19.08 26.62
N VAL A 206 22.52 19.00 25.40
CA VAL A 206 21.51 17.98 25.07
C VAL A 206 22.22 16.62 25.00
N ALA A 207 21.84 15.71 25.89
CA ALA A 207 22.33 14.33 25.92
C ALA A 207 21.18 13.39 25.62
N VAL A 208 21.33 12.57 24.58
CA VAL A 208 20.35 11.53 24.23
C VAL A 208 20.85 10.19 24.78
N PRO A 209 20.06 9.49 25.62
CA PRO A 209 20.49 8.23 26.21
C PRO A 209 20.67 7.13 25.15
N ALA A 210 21.43 6.10 25.51
CA ALA A 210 21.46 4.87 24.72
C ALA A 210 20.07 4.20 24.76
N ARG A 211 19.76 3.47 23.71
CA ARG A 211 18.52 2.73 23.56
C ARG A 211 18.84 1.27 23.25
N GLU A 212 18.25 0.37 24.02
CA GLU A 212 18.34 -1.07 23.77
C GLU A 212 17.39 -1.49 22.63
N PRO A 213 17.76 -2.53 21.87
CA PRO A 213 16.87 -3.17 20.91
C PRO A 213 15.58 -3.68 21.54
N ASN A 214 14.45 -3.45 20.87
CA ASN A 214 13.16 -3.98 21.27
C ASN A 214 12.29 -4.51 20.11
N LEU A 215 12.77 -4.43 18.86
CA LEU A 215 12.15 -5.01 17.67
C LEU A 215 12.91 -6.25 17.20
N PHE A 216 12.21 -7.36 16.99
CA PHE A 216 12.79 -8.64 16.59
C PHE A 216 12.05 -9.23 15.39
N PHE A 217 12.76 -9.94 14.51
CA PHE A 217 12.18 -10.70 13.41
C PHE A 217 12.58 -12.17 13.51
N SER A 218 11.60 -13.08 13.49
CA SER A 218 11.81 -14.51 13.80
C SER A 218 10.94 -15.43 12.94
N THR A 219 11.41 -16.64 12.69
CA THR A 219 10.62 -17.72 12.08
C THR A 219 9.94 -18.62 13.12
N ARG A 220 10.21 -18.40 14.41
CA ARG A 220 9.69 -19.17 15.55
C ARG A 220 8.27 -18.71 15.91
N VAL A 221 7.32 -18.91 14.99
CA VAL A 221 5.94 -18.41 15.09
C VAL A 221 5.26 -18.86 16.38
N SER A 222 5.21 -20.17 16.64
CA SER A 222 4.48 -20.76 17.77
C SER A 222 5.02 -20.31 19.14
N GLU A 223 6.35 -20.20 19.28
CA GLU A 223 7.01 -19.70 20.50
C GLU A 223 6.62 -18.24 20.77
N CYS A 224 6.77 -17.37 19.77
CA CYS A 224 6.49 -15.94 19.94
C CYS A 224 5.00 -15.67 20.23
N ILE A 225 4.09 -16.47 19.65
CA ILE A 225 2.66 -16.43 19.98
C ILE A 225 2.42 -16.80 21.45
N SER A 226 3.09 -17.83 21.96
CA SER A 226 2.89 -18.31 23.33
C SER A 226 3.37 -17.34 24.42
N GLU A 227 4.34 -16.48 24.09
CA GLU A 227 4.90 -15.49 25.02
C GLU A 227 4.15 -14.15 25.02
N ALA A 228 3.30 -13.90 24.02
CA ALA A 228 2.74 -12.58 23.76
C ALA A 228 1.56 -12.22 24.68
N ASP A 229 1.48 -10.94 25.05
CA ASP A 229 0.30 -10.34 25.67
C ASP A 229 -0.72 -9.95 24.60
N VAL A 230 -0.23 -9.42 23.47
CA VAL A 230 -1.03 -9.01 22.31
C VAL A 230 -0.50 -9.68 21.04
N ILE A 231 -1.40 -10.26 20.25
CA ILE A 231 -1.08 -10.94 19.00
C ILE A 231 -1.76 -10.20 17.84
N LEU A 232 -0.97 -9.52 17.01
CA LEU A 232 -1.46 -8.86 15.80
C LEU A 232 -1.47 -9.88 14.64
N ILE A 233 -2.64 -10.10 14.03
CA ILE A 233 -2.78 -10.89 12.80
C ILE A 233 -2.73 -9.93 11.62
N ALA A 234 -1.58 -9.89 10.95
CA ALA A 234 -1.28 -9.00 9.84
C ALA A 234 -0.85 -9.82 8.62
N VAL A 235 -1.76 -10.60 8.04
CA VAL A 235 -1.56 -11.39 6.82
C VAL A 235 -2.30 -10.82 5.62
N ASN A 236 -1.87 -11.18 4.41
CA ASN A 236 -2.61 -10.81 3.21
C ASN A 236 -3.91 -11.60 3.08
N THR A 237 -4.91 -10.91 2.56
CA THR A 237 -6.23 -11.42 2.25
C THR A 237 -6.58 -11.00 0.81
N PRO A 238 -5.96 -11.65 -0.20
CA PRO A 238 -6.13 -11.27 -1.60
C PRO A 238 -7.55 -11.56 -2.10
N THR A 239 -7.93 -11.06 -3.26
CA THR A 239 -9.21 -11.46 -3.89
C THR A 239 -9.15 -12.93 -4.32
N LYS A 240 -10.22 -13.69 -4.07
CA LYS A 240 -10.36 -15.07 -4.54
C LYS A 240 -10.28 -15.11 -6.07
N THR A 241 -9.49 -16.03 -6.62
CA THR A 241 -9.34 -16.21 -8.07
C THR A 241 -10.17 -17.36 -8.64
N ARG A 242 -10.78 -18.19 -7.78
CA ARG A 242 -11.57 -19.37 -8.17
C ARG A 242 -12.69 -19.67 -7.18
N GLY A 243 -13.67 -20.45 -7.63
CA GLY A 243 -14.82 -20.86 -6.82
C GLY A 243 -15.84 -19.74 -6.59
N HIS A 244 -16.76 -19.96 -5.65
CA HIS A 244 -17.79 -18.97 -5.31
C HIS A 244 -17.17 -17.66 -4.82
N GLY A 245 -17.67 -16.52 -5.33
CA GLY A 245 -17.13 -15.19 -5.06
C GLY A 245 -15.82 -14.85 -5.79
N ALA A 246 -15.37 -15.66 -6.76
CA ALA A 246 -14.17 -15.36 -7.54
C ALA A 246 -14.23 -13.96 -8.18
N GLY A 247 -13.13 -13.22 -8.08
CA GLY A 247 -13.00 -11.87 -8.58
C GLY A 247 -13.58 -10.78 -7.66
N SER A 248 -14.28 -11.13 -6.57
CA SER A 248 -14.84 -10.12 -5.64
C SER A 248 -14.61 -10.43 -4.16
N ALA A 249 -14.85 -11.66 -3.74
CA ALA A 249 -14.70 -12.09 -2.35
C ALA A 249 -13.24 -12.11 -1.92
N THR A 250 -13.01 -11.88 -0.63
CA THR A 250 -11.71 -11.97 0.01
C THR A 250 -11.32 -13.44 0.25
N ASP A 251 -10.08 -13.81 -0.05
CA ASP A 251 -9.49 -15.11 0.26
C ASP A 251 -8.96 -15.11 1.69
N MET A 252 -9.65 -15.85 2.57
CA MET A 252 -9.35 -15.94 4.00
C MET A 252 -8.38 -17.09 4.35
N THR A 253 -7.88 -17.85 3.37
CA THR A 253 -7.05 -19.05 3.60
C THR A 253 -5.85 -18.78 4.52
N ALA A 254 -5.12 -17.69 4.25
CA ALA A 254 -3.96 -17.32 5.05
C ALA A 254 -4.34 -16.86 6.47
N PHE A 255 -5.46 -16.14 6.58
CA PHE A 255 -5.98 -15.63 7.84
C PHE A 255 -6.44 -16.78 8.73
N GLU A 256 -7.26 -17.70 8.21
CA GLU A 256 -7.70 -18.91 8.92
C GLU A 256 -6.53 -19.77 9.40
N ALA A 257 -5.51 -19.97 8.55
CA ALA A 257 -4.32 -20.73 8.93
C ALA A 257 -3.55 -20.10 10.09
N VAL A 258 -3.43 -18.76 10.11
CA VAL A 258 -2.81 -18.03 11.23
C VAL A 258 -3.69 -18.07 12.47
N THR A 259 -4.99 -17.86 12.33
CA THR A 259 -5.94 -17.95 13.45
C THR A 259 -5.88 -19.32 14.12
N ALA A 260 -5.76 -20.41 13.35
CA ALA A 260 -5.58 -21.75 13.90
C ALA A 260 -4.25 -21.92 14.65
N GLU A 261 -3.17 -21.30 14.16
CA GLU A 261 -1.87 -21.28 14.85
C GLU A 261 -1.94 -20.51 16.17
N VAL A 262 -2.58 -19.33 16.14
CA VAL A 262 -2.86 -18.51 17.33
C VAL A 262 -3.67 -19.32 18.32
N ALA A 263 -4.74 -20.00 17.89
CA ALA A 263 -5.57 -20.80 18.78
C ALA A 263 -4.79 -21.93 19.48
N ARG A 264 -3.86 -22.60 18.79
CA ARG A 264 -3.05 -23.68 19.37
C ARG A 264 -2.05 -23.18 20.41
N HIS A 265 -1.47 -22.00 20.20
CA HIS A 265 -0.27 -21.59 20.94
C HIS A 265 -0.47 -20.39 21.86
N ALA A 266 -1.51 -19.58 21.64
CA ALA A 266 -1.77 -18.41 22.48
C ALA A 266 -1.98 -18.84 23.93
N ARG A 267 -1.37 -18.07 24.83
CA ARG A 267 -1.55 -18.23 26.27
C ARG A 267 -2.92 -17.69 26.69
N PRO A 268 -3.54 -18.24 27.75
CA PRO A 268 -4.77 -17.69 28.30
C PRO A 268 -4.65 -16.19 28.61
N GLY A 269 -5.70 -15.43 28.29
CA GLY A 269 -5.75 -13.98 28.53
C GLY A 269 -4.97 -13.11 27.53
N ALA A 270 -4.34 -13.71 26.51
CA ALA A 270 -3.77 -12.94 25.39
C ALA A 270 -4.88 -12.23 24.59
N ILE A 271 -4.59 -11.03 24.10
CA ILE A 271 -5.48 -10.25 23.25
C ILE A 271 -5.14 -10.55 21.78
N VAL A 272 -6.10 -11.04 21.02
CA VAL A 272 -5.96 -11.29 19.58
C VAL A 272 -6.47 -10.08 18.82
N VAL A 273 -5.65 -9.49 17.96
CA VAL A 273 -5.97 -8.28 17.22
C VAL A 273 -5.91 -8.56 15.73
N GLU A 274 -7.06 -8.49 15.07
CA GLU A 274 -7.17 -8.48 13.62
C GLU A 274 -6.67 -7.13 13.10
N LYS A 275 -5.47 -7.14 12.49
CA LYS A 275 -4.85 -5.94 11.91
C LYS A 275 -5.19 -5.82 10.45
N SER A 276 -5.19 -6.93 9.70
CA SER A 276 -5.42 -6.99 8.25
C SER A 276 -6.76 -6.41 7.81
N THR A 277 -6.82 -5.84 6.61
CA THR A 277 -8.12 -5.55 5.98
C THR A 277 -8.87 -6.86 5.67
N VAL A 278 -9.97 -7.13 6.38
CA VAL A 278 -10.80 -8.34 6.28
C VAL A 278 -12.27 -7.98 6.03
N PRO A 279 -13.11 -8.92 5.54
CA PRO A 279 -14.55 -8.71 5.49
C PRO A 279 -15.16 -8.62 6.90
N CYS A 280 -16.29 -7.92 7.00
CA CYS A 280 -17.12 -7.93 8.21
C CYS A 280 -17.47 -9.38 8.60
N TRP A 281 -17.55 -9.66 9.91
CA TRP A 281 -17.72 -10.98 10.54
C TRP A 281 -16.45 -11.82 10.73
N THR A 282 -15.28 -11.29 10.42
CA THR A 282 -14.03 -12.06 10.59
C THR A 282 -13.72 -12.34 12.06
N ALA A 283 -14.02 -11.42 12.96
CA ALA A 283 -13.87 -11.66 14.40
C ALA A 283 -14.74 -12.81 14.93
N HIS A 284 -15.88 -13.08 14.29
CA HIS A 284 -16.70 -14.24 14.64
C HIS A 284 -16.00 -15.54 14.25
N LEU A 285 -15.45 -15.62 13.04
CA LEU A 285 -14.62 -16.75 12.57
C LEU A 285 -13.42 -17.00 13.52
N VAL A 286 -12.77 -15.94 14.01
CA VAL A 286 -11.69 -16.06 15.01
C VAL A 286 -12.21 -16.70 16.29
N ARG A 287 -13.36 -16.25 16.81
CA ARG A 287 -13.98 -16.77 18.02
C ARG A 287 -14.36 -18.24 17.90
N GLU A 288 -14.97 -18.64 16.79
CA GLU A 288 -15.32 -20.04 16.52
C GLU A 288 -14.07 -20.92 16.47
N THR A 289 -13.04 -20.48 15.75
CA THR A 289 -11.77 -21.21 15.64
C THR A 289 -11.11 -21.40 17.00
N LEU A 290 -11.11 -20.36 17.84
CA LEU A 290 -10.60 -20.43 19.22
C LEU A 290 -11.44 -21.38 20.07
N GLY A 291 -12.77 -21.34 19.98
CA GLY A 291 -13.67 -22.23 20.72
C GLY A 291 -13.48 -23.70 20.38
N VAL A 292 -13.21 -24.03 19.11
CA VAL A 292 -12.93 -25.41 18.67
C VAL A 292 -11.58 -25.92 19.20
N HIS A 293 -10.54 -25.10 19.14
CA HIS A 293 -9.18 -25.52 19.52
C HIS A 293 -8.89 -25.41 21.03
N ARG A 294 -9.59 -24.52 21.73
CA ARG A 294 -9.37 -24.17 23.15
C ARG A 294 -10.71 -24.03 23.88
N PRO A 295 -11.54 -25.09 23.94
CA PRO A 295 -12.82 -25.02 24.63
C PRO A 295 -12.62 -24.59 26.10
N GLY A 296 -13.40 -23.62 26.56
CA GLY A 296 -13.35 -23.09 27.93
C GLY A 296 -12.24 -22.07 28.22
N VAL A 297 -11.36 -21.75 27.25
CA VAL A 297 -10.36 -20.68 27.40
C VAL A 297 -10.89 -19.39 26.77
N HIS A 298 -10.94 -18.32 27.56
CA HIS A 298 -11.40 -17.03 27.10
C HIS A 298 -10.27 -16.22 26.43
N PHE A 299 -10.59 -15.61 25.30
CA PHE A 299 -9.72 -14.71 24.55
C PHE A 299 -10.50 -13.47 24.12
N GLU A 300 -9.88 -12.30 24.27
CA GLU A 300 -10.43 -11.05 23.73
C GLU A 300 -9.98 -10.87 22.28
N ILE A 301 -10.93 -10.52 21.42
CA ILE A 301 -10.72 -10.34 19.98
C ILE A 301 -11.02 -8.89 19.63
N LEU A 302 -10.02 -8.18 19.12
CA LEU A 302 -10.13 -6.80 18.69
C LEU A 302 -9.96 -6.70 17.18
N SER A 303 -10.66 -5.75 16.58
CA SER A 303 -10.37 -5.29 15.21
C SER A 303 -9.58 -3.99 15.29
N ASN A 304 -8.46 -3.88 14.58
CA ASN A 304 -7.63 -2.68 14.54
C ASN A 304 -7.15 -2.40 13.12
N PRO A 305 -8.04 -1.98 12.21
CA PRO A 305 -7.70 -1.80 10.81
C PRO A 305 -6.60 -0.77 10.61
N GLU A 306 -5.81 -0.92 9.55
CA GLU A 306 -4.84 0.09 9.13
C GLU A 306 -5.43 1.16 8.22
N PHE A 307 -4.86 2.37 8.26
CA PHE A 307 -5.17 3.45 7.32
C PHE A 307 -3.89 4.02 6.72
N LEU A 308 -3.09 3.15 6.12
CA LEU A 308 -1.79 3.49 5.52
C LEU A 308 -1.91 3.67 4.01
N ALA A 309 -1.11 4.57 3.46
CA ALA A 309 -0.87 4.66 2.02
C ALA A 309 0.61 4.39 1.71
N ALA A 310 0.88 3.58 0.67
CA ALA A 310 2.25 3.32 0.20
C ALA A 310 3.00 4.64 -0.10
N GLY A 311 4.28 4.74 0.20
CA GLY A 311 5.07 5.97 0.04
C GLY A 311 4.89 7.01 1.16
N THR A 312 3.85 6.89 2.00
CA THR A 312 3.65 7.71 3.21
C THR A 312 3.43 6.86 4.47
N ALA A 313 3.62 5.54 4.40
CA ALA A 313 3.17 4.62 5.45
C ALA A 313 3.75 4.94 6.83
N VAL A 314 5.04 5.32 6.88
CA VAL A 314 5.70 5.72 8.13
C VAL A 314 5.08 7.01 8.71
N ASN A 315 4.84 8.01 7.86
CA ASN A 315 4.21 9.24 8.30
C ASN A 315 2.77 8.99 8.78
N ASP A 316 2.02 8.14 8.08
CA ASP A 316 0.64 7.77 8.44
C ASP A 316 0.59 7.02 9.78
N LEU A 317 1.61 6.22 10.11
CA LEU A 317 1.76 5.55 11.41
C LEU A 317 2.17 6.50 12.54
N LEU A 318 3.04 7.46 12.27
CA LEU A 318 3.52 8.43 13.27
C LEU A 318 2.49 9.53 13.54
N HIS A 319 1.72 9.91 12.53
CA HIS A 319 0.76 11.01 12.60
C HIS A 319 -0.61 10.61 12.02
N PRO A 320 -1.26 9.57 12.56
CA PRO A 320 -2.52 9.10 12.02
C PRO A 320 -3.63 10.14 12.20
N ASP A 321 -4.54 10.24 11.22
CA ASP A 321 -5.78 11.00 11.38
C ASP A 321 -6.62 10.45 12.54
N ARG A 322 -6.68 9.11 12.64
CA ARG A 322 -7.25 8.36 13.76
C ARG A 322 -6.65 6.95 13.84
N VAL A 323 -6.71 6.37 15.03
CA VAL A 323 -6.58 4.93 15.29
C VAL A 323 -7.99 4.41 15.61
N LEU A 324 -8.40 3.28 15.01
CA LEU A 324 -9.70 2.66 15.25
C LEU A 324 -9.50 1.31 15.95
N ILE A 325 -10.23 1.07 17.04
CA ILE A 325 -10.21 -0.19 17.80
C ILE A 325 -11.66 -0.65 17.96
N GLY A 326 -12.01 -1.78 17.34
CA GLY A 326 -13.25 -2.49 17.55
C GLY A 326 -13.10 -3.51 18.68
N CYS A 327 -14.03 -3.54 19.63
CA CYS A 327 -14.06 -4.50 20.73
C CYS A 327 -15.48 -4.97 21.04
N ASP A 328 -15.62 -6.04 21.82
CA ASP A 328 -16.92 -6.40 22.38
C ASP A 328 -17.36 -5.36 23.43
N THR A 329 -18.66 -5.22 23.64
CA THR A 329 -19.23 -4.24 24.60
C THR A 329 -19.15 -4.69 26.05
N THR A 330 -18.60 -5.89 26.29
CA THR A 330 -18.37 -6.49 27.61
C THR A 330 -17.32 -5.69 28.40
N PRO A 331 -17.29 -5.80 29.75
CA PRO A 331 -16.24 -5.19 30.55
C PRO A 331 -14.83 -5.63 30.15
N SER A 332 -14.64 -6.93 29.89
CA SER A 332 -13.36 -7.49 29.47
C SER A 332 -12.92 -7.02 28.08
N GLY A 333 -13.86 -6.88 27.14
CA GLY A 333 -13.57 -6.35 25.79
C GLY A 333 -13.12 -4.89 25.82
N LYS A 334 -13.75 -4.08 26.69
CA LYS A 334 -13.33 -2.69 26.90
C LYS A 334 -11.95 -2.58 27.56
N LEU A 335 -11.63 -3.45 28.51
CA LEU A 335 -10.30 -3.51 29.13
C LEU A 335 -9.23 -3.90 28.10
N ALA A 336 -9.50 -4.88 27.24
CA ALA A 336 -8.59 -5.24 26.15
C ALA A 336 -8.40 -4.10 25.15
N ALA A 337 -9.48 -3.38 24.80
CA ALA A 337 -9.40 -2.21 23.94
C ALA A 337 -8.54 -1.10 24.57
N GLU A 338 -8.69 -0.84 25.86
CA GLU A 338 -7.91 0.15 26.60
C GLU A 338 -6.43 -0.25 26.70
N ALA A 339 -6.13 -1.54 26.89
CA ALA A 339 -4.78 -2.05 26.87
C ALA A 339 -4.09 -1.80 25.52
N LEU A 340 -4.80 -2.01 24.41
CA LEU A 340 -4.29 -1.67 23.07
C LEU A 340 -4.22 -0.15 22.84
N ALA A 341 -5.21 0.61 23.31
CA ALA A 341 -5.23 2.08 23.21
C ALA A 341 -4.02 2.70 23.94
N SER A 342 -3.66 2.16 25.10
CA SER A 342 -2.50 2.59 25.89
C SER A 342 -1.18 2.42 25.12
N VAL A 343 -1.04 1.39 24.27
CA VAL A 343 0.13 1.23 23.40
C VAL A 343 0.22 2.38 22.40
N TYR A 344 -0.89 2.76 21.78
CA TYR A 344 -0.96 3.88 20.82
C TYR A 344 -0.82 5.25 21.50
N ALA A 345 -1.29 5.40 22.73
CA ALA A 345 -1.28 6.64 23.50
C ALA A 345 0.12 7.20 23.77
N SER A 346 1.17 6.37 23.62
CA SER A 346 2.57 6.79 23.72
C SER A 346 2.98 7.84 22.66
N TRP A 347 2.27 7.91 21.52
CA TRP A 347 2.55 8.93 20.48
C TRP A 347 1.30 9.49 19.78
N VAL A 348 0.15 8.81 19.90
CA VAL A 348 -1.12 9.27 19.34
C VAL A 348 -1.96 9.90 20.46
N PRO A 349 -2.42 11.16 20.31
CA PRO A 349 -3.32 11.75 21.29
C PRO A 349 -4.59 10.90 21.47
N HIS A 350 -5.03 10.67 22.71
CA HIS A 350 -6.23 9.86 23.01
C HIS A 350 -7.47 10.32 22.24
N ALA A 351 -7.63 11.62 21.96
CA ALA A 351 -8.74 12.14 21.16
C ALA A 351 -8.78 11.63 19.71
N ARG A 352 -7.68 11.05 19.20
CA ARG A 352 -7.58 10.40 17.89
C ARG A 352 -7.66 8.87 17.97
N ILE A 353 -7.83 8.29 19.16
CA ILE A 353 -8.00 6.84 19.35
C ILE A 353 -9.50 6.59 19.56
N LEU A 354 -10.15 5.99 18.57
CA LEU A 354 -11.58 5.75 18.54
C LEU A 354 -11.87 4.29 18.87
N THR A 355 -12.74 4.06 19.85
CA THR A 355 -13.23 2.73 20.19
C THR A 355 -14.67 2.52 19.70
N THR A 356 -14.96 1.38 19.09
CA THR A 356 -16.29 1.01 18.59
C THR A 356 -16.54 -0.50 18.77
N ASN A 357 -17.67 -1.03 18.32
CA ASN A 357 -17.86 -2.48 18.27
C ASN A 357 -17.05 -3.12 17.14
N VAL A 358 -16.73 -4.41 17.27
CA VAL A 358 -15.85 -5.13 16.33
C VAL A 358 -16.32 -5.04 14.88
N TRP A 359 -17.60 -5.31 14.60
CA TRP A 359 -18.15 -5.30 13.25
C TRP A 359 -18.15 -3.91 12.61
N SER A 360 -18.40 -2.87 13.42
CA SER A 360 -18.32 -1.48 12.96
C SER A 360 -16.89 -1.09 12.59
N SER A 361 -15.90 -1.63 13.29
CA SER A 361 -14.48 -1.42 12.95
C SER A 361 -14.11 -2.10 11.63
N GLU A 362 -14.47 -3.38 11.46
CA GLU A 362 -14.24 -4.15 10.22
C GLU A 362 -14.89 -3.44 9.01
N LEU A 363 -16.18 -3.09 9.13
CA LEU A 363 -16.92 -2.42 8.07
C LEU A 363 -16.39 -1.02 7.75
N ALA A 364 -16.01 -0.24 8.77
CA ALA A 364 -15.50 1.12 8.59
C ALA A 364 -14.27 1.17 7.67
N LYS A 365 -13.42 0.15 7.69
CA LYS A 365 -12.25 0.06 6.80
C LYS A 365 -12.67 -0.09 5.33
N LEU A 366 -13.57 -1.03 5.03
CA LEU A 366 -14.06 -1.25 3.68
C LEU A 366 -14.80 -0.02 3.15
N VAL A 367 -15.65 0.59 3.97
CA VAL A 367 -16.43 1.78 3.60
C VAL A 367 -15.52 2.98 3.37
N ALA A 368 -14.53 3.22 4.25
CA ALA A 368 -13.59 4.34 4.08
C ALA A 368 -12.83 4.25 2.75
N ASN A 369 -12.26 3.08 2.44
CA ASN A 369 -11.55 2.88 1.17
C ASN A 369 -12.48 2.96 -0.05
N SER A 370 -13.72 2.47 0.08
CA SER A 370 -14.73 2.58 -0.98
C SER A 370 -15.15 4.03 -1.26
N MET A 371 -15.30 4.86 -0.22
CA MET A 371 -15.58 6.29 -0.34
C MET A 371 -14.42 7.04 -1.00
N LEU A 372 -13.17 6.73 -0.65
CA LEU A 372 -11.98 7.32 -1.29
C LEU A 372 -11.91 6.96 -2.78
N ALA A 373 -12.15 5.70 -3.13
CA ALA A 373 -12.20 5.23 -4.52
C ALA A 373 -13.35 5.87 -5.29
N GLN A 374 -14.52 6.00 -4.66
CA GLN A 374 -15.69 6.64 -5.25
C GLN A 374 -15.40 8.08 -5.64
N ARG A 375 -14.73 8.88 -4.81
CA ARG A 375 -14.36 10.27 -5.15
C ARG A 375 -13.53 10.35 -6.43
N ILE A 376 -12.56 9.45 -6.59
CA ILE A 376 -11.72 9.37 -7.79
C ILE A 376 -12.58 8.99 -9.01
N SER A 377 -13.43 7.96 -8.90
CA SER A 377 -14.32 7.55 -9.99
C SER A 377 -15.34 8.63 -10.36
N SER A 378 -15.88 9.35 -9.38
CA SER A 378 -16.79 10.47 -9.60
C SER A 378 -16.11 11.60 -10.36
N ILE A 379 -14.92 12.05 -9.95
CA ILE A 379 -14.24 13.13 -10.70
C ILE A 379 -13.78 12.65 -12.09
N ASN A 380 -13.42 11.37 -12.23
CA ASN A 380 -13.10 10.77 -13.52
C ASN A 380 -14.32 10.72 -14.45
N SER A 381 -15.53 10.43 -13.95
CA SER A 381 -16.73 10.51 -14.80
C SER A 381 -17.00 11.93 -15.28
N ILE A 382 -16.77 12.94 -14.42
CA ILE A 382 -16.88 14.36 -14.80
C ILE A 382 -15.79 14.76 -15.81
N SER A 383 -14.59 14.17 -15.73
CA SER A 383 -13.52 14.44 -16.70
C SER A 383 -13.96 14.12 -18.14
N ALA A 384 -14.76 13.07 -18.35
CA ALA A 384 -15.30 12.74 -19.68
C ALA A 384 -16.31 13.78 -20.18
N ILE A 385 -17.11 14.38 -19.29
CA ILE A 385 -18.02 15.48 -19.63
C ILE A 385 -17.22 16.73 -20.00
N CYS A 386 -16.18 17.06 -19.23
CA CYS A 386 -15.31 18.21 -19.47
C CYS A 386 -14.66 18.14 -20.88
N GLU A 387 -14.16 16.97 -21.25
CA GLU A 387 -13.57 16.71 -22.58
C GLU A 387 -14.55 16.97 -23.75
N ARG A 388 -15.86 16.78 -23.53
CA ARG A 388 -16.91 16.98 -24.56
C ARG A 388 -17.49 18.39 -24.58
N THR A 389 -17.50 19.06 -23.43
CA THR A 389 -18.15 20.37 -23.25
C THR A 389 -17.17 21.53 -23.40
N GLY A 390 -15.87 21.31 -23.19
CA GLY A 390 -14.85 22.35 -23.18
C GLY A 390 -14.51 22.89 -21.78
N ALA A 391 -15.11 22.35 -20.72
CA ALA A 391 -14.69 22.63 -19.36
C ALA A 391 -13.33 21.97 -19.03
N ASP A 392 -12.67 22.46 -17.98
CA ASP A 392 -11.45 21.85 -17.41
C ASP A 392 -11.78 21.15 -16.08
N VAL A 393 -11.46 19.86 -15.99
CA VAL A 393 -11.71 19.06 -14.79
C VAL A 393 -10.99 19.57 -13.55
N ASP A 394 -9.79 20.17 -13.69
CA ASP A 394 -9.04 20.71 -12.56
C ASP A 394 -9.71 21.98 -12.01
N GLU A 395 -10.30 22.80 -12.87
CA GLU A 395 -11.09 23.98 -12.45
C GLU A 395 -12.39 23.54 -11.76
N VAL A 396 -13.08 22.54 -12.31
CA VAL A 396 -14.29 21.96 -11.71
C VAL A 396 -13.97 21.35 -10.34
N ALA A 397 -12.89 20.55 -10.24
CA ALA A 397 -12.44 19.95 -8.99
C ALA A 397 -12.09 21.00 -7.93
N ALA A 398 -11.38 22.06 -8.31
CA ALA A 398 -11.05 23.17 -7.41
C ALA A 398 -12.31 23.92 -6.93
N SER A 399 -13.28 24.13 -7.82
CA SER A 399 -14.54 24.78 -7.50
C SER A 399 -15.36 23.98 -6.49
N ILE A 400 -15.62 22.70 -6.76
CA ILE A 400 -16.40 21.85 -5.83
C ILE A 400 -15.65 21.54 -4.54
N GLY A 401 -14.31 21.42 -4.60
CA GLY A 401 -13.47 21.14 -3.45
C GLY A 401 -13.36 22.30 -2.46
N SER A 402 -13.72 23.52 -2.88
CA SER A 402 -13.80 24.69 -1.99
C SER A 402 -14.96 24.61 -0.99
N ASP A 403 -15.97 23.77 -1.26
CA ASP A 403 -17.02 23.47 -0.30
C ASP A 403 -16.47 22.52 0.79
N PRO A 404 -16.38 22.95 2.06
CA PRO A 404 -15.79 22.13 3.12
C PRO A 404 -16.56 20.84 3.41
N ARG A 405 -17.83 20.72 2.98
CA ARG A 405 -18.61 19.48 3.10
C ARG A 405 -18.16 18.42 2.08
N ILE A 406 -17.53 18.85 0.98
CA ILE A 406 -16.95 17.98 -0.04
C ILE A 406 -15.45 17.80 0.25
N GLY A 407 -14.73 18.89 0.52
CA GLY A 407 -13.28 18.91 0.70
C GLY A 407 -12.50 18.76 -0.61
N ASP A 408 -11.23 19.16 -0.60
CA ASP A 408 -10.37 19.27 -1.79
C ASP A 408 -9.54 17.99 -2.10
N LYS A 409 -9.49 17.04 -1.17
CA LYS A 409 -8.70 15.80 -1.31
C LYS A 409 -9.39 14.77 -2.20
N PHE A 410 -8.60 13.89 -2.84
CA PHE A 410 -9.10 12.79 -3.69
C PHE A 410 -9.98 13.24 -4.88
N LEU A 411 -9.81 14.48 -5.35
CA LEU A 411 -10.50 15.05 -6.52
C LEU A 411 -9.56 15.26 -7.72
N LYS A 412 -8.41 14.59 -7.76
CA LYS A 412 -7.53 14.65 -8.93
C LYS A 412 -7.96 13.60 -9.96
N ALA A 413 -8.45 14.05 -11.10
CA ALA A 413 -8.77 13.17 -12.22
C ALA A 413 -7.48 12.62 -12.89
N GLY A 414 -7.59 11.45 -13.49
CA GLY A 414 -6.50 10.81 -14.22
C GLY A 414 -6.95 9.54 -14.92
N ILE A 415 -6.03 8.69 -15.34
CA ILE A 415 -6.34 7.42 -16.05
C ILE A 415 -7.03 6.34 -15.18
N GLY A 416 -7.22 6.59 -13.89
CA GLY A 416 -7.85 5.68 -12.95
C GLY A 416 -7.00 5.48 -11.69
N PHE A 417 -7.64 5.05 -10.60
CA PHE A 417 -6.93 4.61 -9.41
C PHE A 417 -6.33 3.21 -9.63
N GLY A 418 -5.29 2.88 -8.85
CA GLY A 418 -4.69 1.55 -8.79
C GLY A 418 -4.32 1.18 -7.35
N GLY A 419 -3.39 0.24 -7.18
CA GLY A 419 -2.98 -0.27 -5.88
C GLY A 419 -3.88 -1.40 -5.38
N SER A 420 -3.37 -2.18 -4.44
CA SER A 420 -4.01 -3.41 -3.97
C SER A 420 -5.27 -3.21 -3.11
N CYS A 421 -5.52 -1.99 -2.62
CA CYS A 421 -6.62 -1.72 -1.67
C CYS A 421 -7.94 -1.40 -2.37
N PHE A 422 -8.01 -0.34 -3.19
CA PHE A 422 -9.29 0.22 -3.62
C PHE A 422 -10.18 -0.78 -4.38
N LYS A 423 -9.67 -1.41 -5.44
CA LYS A 423 -10.47 -2.37 -6.21
C LYS A 423 -10.88 -3.56 -5.35
N LYS A 424 -9.96 -4.10 -4.55
CA LYS A 424 -10.20 -5.22 -3.63
C LYS A 424 -11.30 -4.92 -2.62
N ASP A 425 -11.21 -3.78 -1.95
CA ASP A 425 -12.10 -3.42 -0.83
C ASP A 425 -13.49 -3.04 -1.34
N VAL A 426 -13.59 -2.33 -2.48
CA VAL A 426 -14.89 -2.05 -3.11
C VAL A 426 -15.55 -3.37 -3.53
N LEU A 427 -14.82 -4.28 -4.19
CA LEU A 427 -15.41 -5.55 -4.60
C LEU A 427 -15.73 -6.47 -3.42
N SER A 428 -14.99 -6.38 -2.32
CA SER A 428 -15.32 -7.07 -1.07
C SER A 428 -16.59 -6.50 -0.44
N LEU A 429 -16.80 -5.18 -0.47
CA LEU A 429 -18.04 -4.54 -0.03
C LEU A 429 -19.23 -4.91 -0.91
N VAL A 430 -19.04 -4.96 -2.24
CA VAL A 430 -20.06 -5.42 -3.19
C VAL A 430 -20.45 -6.86 -2.89
N TYR A 431 -19.46 -7.75 -2.74
CA TYR A 431 -19.72 -9.16 -2.41
C TYR A 431 -20.41 -9.32 -1.05
N LEU A 432 -20.01 -8.54 -0.04
CA LEU A 432 -20.68 -8.52 1.26
C LEU A 432 -22.16 -8.12 1.12
N ALA A 433 -22.46 -7.06 0.37
CA ALA A 433 -23.83 -6.63 0.14
C ALA A 433 -24.66 -7.70 -0.58
N GLU A 434 -24.13 -8.29 -1.65
CA GLU A 434 -24.79 -9.36 -2.41
C GLU A 434 -25.01 -10.62 -1.55
N SER A 435 -24.06 -10.97 -0.66
CA SER A 435 -24.21 -12.10 0.26
C SER A 435 -25.26 -11.88 1.36
N LEU A 436 -25.70 -10.64 1.54
CA LEU A 436 -26.76 -10.23 2.46
C LEU A 436 -28.08 -9.92 1.71
N ASP A 437 -28.18 -10.34 0.44
CA ASP A 437 -29.32 -10.08 -0.46
C ASP A 437 -29.60 -8.58 -0.73
N LEU A 438 -28.62 -7.70 -0.52
CA LEU A 438 -28.70 -6.25 -0.78
C LEU A 438 -28.15 -5.89 -2.18
N ASN A 439 -28.79 -6.44 -3.21
CA ASN A 439 -28.31 -6.35 -4.60
C ASN A 439 -28.17 -4.91 -5.11
N GLU A 440 -29.09 -4.00 -4.76
CA GLU A 440 -29.05 -2.59 -5.15
C GLU A 440 -27.85 -1.86 -4.54
N VAL A 441 -27.49 -2.21 -3.30
CA VAL A 441 -26.30 -1.68 -2.61
C VAL A 441 -25.04 -2.20 -3.28
N GLY A 442 -25.01 -3.50 -3.62
CA GLY A 442 -23.94 -4.11 -4.40
C GLY A 442 -23.72 -3.41 -5.74
N GLU A 443 -24.79 -3.21 -6.53
CA GLU A 443 -24.68 -2.55 -7.83
C GLU A 443 -24.25 -1.08 -7.72
N TYR A 444 -24.70 -0.34 -6.69
CA TYR A 444 -24.25 1.03 -6.44
C TYR A 444 -22.72 1.11 -6.27
N TRP A 445 -22.15 0.27 -5.41
CA TRP A 445 -20.70 0.26 -5.18
C TRP A 445 -19.93 -0.32 -6.38
N ARG A 446 -20.52 -1.26 -7.12
CA ARG A 446 -19.93 -1.83 -8.34
C ARG A 446 -19.67 -0.76 -9.41
N GLN A 447 -20.47 0.30 -9.47
CA GLN A 447 -20.25 1.44 -10.38
C GLN A 447 -18.91 2.14 -10.18
N VAL A 448 -18.36 2.13 -8.95
CA VAL A 448 -17.05 2.72 -8.65
C VAL A 448 -15.94 2.02 -9.45
N VAL A 449 -15.97 0.69 -9.51
CA VAL A 449 -15.00 -0.11 -10.27
C VAL A 449 -15.27 -0.02 -11.78
N LYS A 450 -16.53 -0.15 -12.21
CA LYS A 450 -16.91 -0.04 -13.63
C LYS A 450 -16.46 1.30 -14.23
N MET A 451 -16.63 2.41 -13.51
CA MET A 451 -16.19 3.73 -13.97
C MET A 451 -14.65 3.83 -14.07
N ASN A 452 -13.92 3.20 -13.12
CA ASN A 452 -12.47 3.18 -13.14
C ASN A 452 -11.91 2.38 -14.34
N GLU A 453 -12.52 1.23 -14.65
CA GLU A 453 -12.17 0.41 -15.82
C GLU A 453 -12.50 1.14 -17.13
N HIS A 454 -13.69 1.77 -17.19
CA HIS A 454 -14.07 2.62 -18.33
C HIS A 454 -13.08 3.76 -18.57
N GLN A 455 -12.57 4.40 -17.50
CA GLN A 455 -11.59 5.49 -17.59
C GLN A 455 -10.28 5.04 -18.24
N ARG A 456 -9.79 3.85 -17.92
CA ARG A 456 -8.56 3.27 -18.52
C ARG A 456 -8.78 2.95 -19.99
N GLU A 457 -9.88 2.28 -20.30
CA GLU A 457 -10.23 1.87 -21.66
C GLU A 457 -10.44 3.08 -22.59
N ARG A 458 -11.15 4.12 -22.13
CA ARG A 458 -11.38 5.32 -22.96
C ARG A 458 -10.09 6.10 -23.22
N PHE A 459 -9.13 6.08 -22.28
CA PHE A 459 -7.83 6.71 -22.46
C PHE A 459 -7.02 5.98 -23.53
N ALA A 460 -6.92 4.65 -23.47
CA ALA A 460 -6.27 3.85 -24.51
C ALA A 460 -6.92 4.06 -25.89
N ARG A 461 -8.26 4.06 -25.96
CA ARG A 461 -8.99 4.33 -27.21
C ARG A 461 -8.74 5.74 -27.76
N ARG A 462 -8.53 6.75 -26.90
CA ARG A 462 -8.16 8.11 -27.32
C ARG A 462 -6.78 8.13 -27.98
N VAL A 463 -5.81 7.40 -27.43
CA VAL A 463 -4.46 7.26 -28.01
C VAL A 463 -4.54 6.69 -29.42
N VAL A 464 -5.23 5.55 -29.59
CA VAL A 464 -5.40 4.90 -30.90
C VAL A 464 -6.07 5.84 -31.91
N ARG A 465 -7.14 6.54 -31.50
CA ARG A 465 -7.86 7.49 -32.35
C ARG A 465 -6.94 8.63 -32.84
N CYS A 466 -6.17 9.24 -31.94
CA CYS A 466 -5.25 10.33 -32.28
C CYS A 466 -4.10 9.87 -33.18
N LEU A 467 -3.74 8.58 -33.13
CA LEU A 467 -2.76 7.94 -34.01
C LEU A 467 -3.39 7.33 -35.28
N ASN A 468 -4.44 7.97 -35.80
CA ASN A 468 -5.12 7.59 -37.05
C ASN A 468 -5.84 6.24 -37.01
N GLY A 469 -6.25 5.78 -35.81
CA GLY A 469 -7.04 4.55 -35.66
C GLY A 469 -6.23 3.26 -35.79
N THR A 470 -4.89 3.31 -35.73
CA THR A 470 -4.05 2.12 -35.75
C THR A 470 -2.71 2.38 -35.05
N LEU A 471 -2.21 1.38 -34.32
CA LEU A 471 -0.84 1.42 -33.78
C LEU A 471 0.18 0.67 -34.65
N SER A 472 -0.26 0.01 -35.73
CA SER A 472 0.61 -0.76 -36.60
C SER A 472 1.76 0.09 -37.16
N GLY A 473 2.99 -0.41 -37.02
CA GLY A 473 4.20 0.30 -37.42
C GLY A 473 4.66 1.43 -36.47
N LYS A 474 3.90 1.74 -35.41
CA LYS A 474 4.17 2.83 -34.47
C LYS A 474 4.80 2.34 -33.17
N LYS A 475 5.69 3.15 -32.60
CA LYS A 475 6.22 3.03 -31.25
C LYS A 475 5.48 4.00 -30.33
N VAL A 476 4.94 3.45 -29.23
CA VAL A 476 4.30 4.21 -28.16
C VAL A 476 5.06 3.99 -26.86
N VAL A 477 5.18 5.03 -26.04
CA VAL A 477 5.94 4.99 -24.78
C VAL A 477 4.99 5.16 -23.62
N VAL A 478 5.16 4.37 -22.57
CA VAL A 478 4.45 4.49 -21.29
C VAL A 478 5.47 4.93 -20.24
N LEU A 479 5.34 6.17 -19.78
CA LEU A 479 6.13 6.75 -18.70
C LEU A 479 5.43 6.57 -17.36
N GLY A 480 6.07 5.79 -16.49
CA GLY A 480 5.54 5.35 -15.22
C GLY A 480 4.77 4.04 -15.34
N TYR A 481 5.14 3.07 -14.54
CA TYR A 481 4.57 1.74 -14.41
C TYR A 481 3.99 1.49 -13.00
N ALA A 482 4.56 2.09 -11.96
CA ALA A 482 3.99 2.07 -10.61
C ALA A 482 2.55 2.59 -10.59
N PHE A 483 1.73 2.18 -9.62
CA PHE A 483 0.33 2.63 -9.58
C PHE A 483 0.21 4.14 -9.22
N LYS A 484 1.21 4.69 -8.52
CA LYS A 484 1.37 6.10 -8.16
C LYS A 484 2.85 6.45 -7.97
N LYS A 485 3.18 7.75 -7.85
CA LYS A 485 4.55 8.20 -7.55
C LYS A 485 5.07 7.76 -6.17
N ASP A 486 6.39 7.87 -6.00
CA ASP A 486 7.12 7.59 -4.75
C ASP A 486 6.97 6.16 -4.20
N THR A 487 6.64 5.20 -5.07
CA THR A 487 6.60 3.77 -4.73
C THR A 487 7.02 2.92 -5.92
N ASP A 488 7.52 1.73 -5.62
CA ASP A 488 7.83 0.66 -6.56
C ASP A 488 6.68 -0.35 -6.74
N ASP A 489 5.49 -0.02 -6.21
CA ASP A 489 4.34 -0.92 -6.16
C ASP A 489 3.57 -0.83 -7.49
N THR A 490 3.39 -1.97 -8.11
CA THR A 490 2.84 -2.15 -9.45
C THR A 490 1.48 -2.85 -9.42
N ARG A 491 0.98 -3.23 -8.23
CA ARG A 491 -0.27 -3.97 -8.08
C ARG A 491 -1.45 -3.13 -8.56
N GLU A 492 -2.30 -3.72 -9.41
CA GLU A 492 -3.45 -3.05 -10.04
C GLU A 492 -3.06 -1.72 -10.70
N ALA A 493 -1.81 -1.58 -11.18
CA ALA A 493 -1.35 -0.35 -11.79
C ALA A 493 -2.13 -0.05 -13.08
N PRO A 494 -2.64 1.18 -13.28
CA PRO A 494 -3.37 1.54 -14.50
C PRO A 494 -2.52 1.40 -15.77
N ALA A 495 -1.20 1.60 -15.66
CA ALA A 495 -0.25 1.47 -16.77
C ALA A 495 -0.31 0.09 -17.43
N LEU A 496 -0.51 -0.94 -16.62
CA LEU A 496 -0.51 -2.33 -17.06
C LEU A 496 -1.73 -2.70 -17.91
N GLU A 497 -2.93 -2.26 -17.51
CA GLU A 497 -4.14 -2.43 -18.33
C GLU A 497 -4.08 -1.61 -19.61
N ILE A 498 -3.50 -0.40 -19.56
CA ILE A 498 -3.24 0.40 -20.75
C ILE A 498 -2.28 -0.32 -21.70
N ILE A 499 -1.17 -0.88 -21.20
CA ILE A 499 -0.24 -1.67 -22.01
C ILE A 499 -0.96 -2.83 -22.67
N LYS A 500 -1.83 -3.55 -21.95
CA LYS A 500 -2.63 -4.64 -22.53
C LYS A 500 -3.49 -4.16 -23.70
N SER A 501 -4.27 -3.09 -23.52
CA SER A 501 -5.09 -2.52 -24.59
C SER A 501 -4.25 -2.00 -25.78
N LEU A 502 -3.07 -1.43 -25.53
CA LEU A 502 -2.18 -0.99 -26.60
C LEU A 502 -1.59 -2.16 -27.38
N VAL A 503 -1.24 -3.27 -26.72
CA VAL A 503 -0.69 -4.46 -27.38
C VAL A 503 -1.72 -5.12 -28.29
N GLU A 504 -3.00 -5.14 -27.90
CA GLU A 504 -4.12 -5.66 -28.70
C GLU A 504 -4.27 -4.94 -30.05
N GLU A 505 -3.79 -3.70 -30.18
CA GLU A 505 -3.82 -2.88 -31.40
C GLU A 505 -2.62 -3.12 -32.35
N GLY A 506 -1.73 -4.07 -32.01
CA GLY A 506 -0.60 -4.50 -32.84
C GLY A 506 0.48 -3.44 -33.12
N PRO A 507 1.05 -2.76 -32.10
CA PRO A 507 2.09 -1.75 -32.28
C PRO A 507 3.41 -2.35 -32.76
N ARG A 508 4.27 -1.53 -33.38
CA ARG A 508 5.68 -1.90 -33.61
C ARG A 508 6.41 -2.10 -32.28
N GLU A 509 6.15 -1.22 -31.32
CA GLU A 509 6.75 -1.30 -29.99
C GLU A 509 5.92 -0.54 -28.94
N VAL A 510 5.80 -1.14 -27.76
CA VAL A 510 5.39 -0.43 -26.53
C VAL A 510 6.62 -0.33 -25.63
N ALA A 511 7.20 0.85 -25.51
CA ALA A 511 8.33 1.13 -24.64
C ALA A 511 7.84 1.50 -23.24
N VAL A 512 8.38 0.89 -22.19
CA VAL A 512 8.00 1.18 -20.80
C VAL A 512 9.21 1.69 -20.04
N PHE A 513 9.06 2.80 -19.32
CA PHE A 513 10.09 3.34 -18.42
C PHE A 513 9.44 3.77 -17.11
N ASP A 514 10.06 3.44 -15.98
CA ASP A 514 9.65 3.88 -14.65
C ASP A 514 10.90 4.21 -13.81
N PRO A 515 10.93 5.35 -13.09
CA PRO A 515 12.10 5.77 -12.32
C PRO A 515 12.29 5.01 -11.00
N CYS A 516 11.27 4.32 -10.48
CA CYS A 516 11.28 3.65 -9.18
C CYS A 516 11.20 2.12 -9.27
N CYS A 517 10.50 1.57 -10.26
CA CYS A 517 10.32 0.13 -10.41
C CYS A 517 11.53 -0.55 -11.07
N ASN A 518 11.95 -1.69 -10.52
CA ASN A 518 13.02 -2.50 -11.09
C ASN A 518 12.58 -3.07 -12.47
N PRO A 519 13.33 -2.84 -13.57
CA PRO A 519 12.97 -3.34 -14.90
C PRO A 519 12.79 -4.86 -15.00
N PHE A 520 13.45 -5.65 -14.13
CA PHE A 520 13.23 -7.09 -14.06
C PHE A 520 11.82 -7.42 -13.53
N VAL A 521 11.36 -6.71 -12.49
CA VAL A 521 10.02 -6.90 -11.91
C VAL A 521 8.95 -6.52 -12.94
N ILE A 522 9.10 -5.37 -13.60
CA ILE A 522 8.18 -4.93 -14.66
C ILE A 522 8.05 -6.00 -15.75
N ARG A 523 9.17 -6.55 -16.24
CA ARG A 523 9.15 -7.61 -17.27
C ARG A 523 8.41 -8.85 -16.80
N GLU A 524 8.72 -9.34 -15.60
CA GLU A 524 8.06 -10.52 -15.03
C GLU A 524 6.54 -10.33 -14.89
N GLU A 525 6.08 -9.14 -14.54
CA GLU A 525 4.65 -8.83 -14.40
C GLU A 525 3.94 -8.77 -15.74
N ILE A 526 4.51 -8.04 -16.70
CA ILE A 526 4.00 -7.99 -18.06
C ILE A 526 3.90 -9.40 -18.65
N ARG A 527 4.93 -10.24 -18.45
CA ARG A 527 4.94 -11.65 -18.88
C ARG A 527 3.77 -12.44 -18.27
N ARG A 528 3.47 -12.27 -16.98
CA ARG A 528 2.37 -13.00 -16.32
C ARG A 528 1.00 -12.59 -16.82
N LEU A 529 0.79 -11.30 -17.06
CA LEU A 529 -0.53 -10.76 -17.41
C LEU A 529 -0.89 -10.95 -18.87
N ALA A 530 0.12 -11.13 -19.71
CA ALA A 530 -0.02 -11.59 -21.08
C ALA A 530 -0.43 -13.07 -21.20
N GLY A 531 -0.39 -13.84 -20.12
CA GLY A 531 -0.69 -15.27 -20.13
C GLY A 531 0.29 -16.06 -21.00
N GLU A 532 -0.24 -16.83 -21.95
CA GLU A 532 0.56 -17.62 -22.89
C GLU A 532 1.07 -16.81 -24.09
N VAL A 533 0.61 -15.56 -24.25
CA VAL A 533 1.00 -14.71 -25.36
C VAL A 533 2.39 -14.11 -25.08
N SER A 534 3.30 -14.29 -26.02
CA SER A 534 4.62 -13.64 -25.95
C SER A 534 4.48 -12.14 -26.20
N VAL A 535 4.50 -11.36 -25.12
CA VAL A 535 4.28 -9.90 -25.16
C VAL A 535 5.59 -9.11 -25.04
N LEU A 536 6.60 -9.66 -24.38
CA LEU A 536 7.91 -9.02 -24.29
C LEU A 536 8.72 -9.20 -25.57
N LYS A 537 9.54 -8.22 -25.90
CA LYS A 537 10.39 -8.19 -27.10
C LYS A 537 11.46 -9.29 -27.12
N GLU A 538 11.96 -9.68 -25.95
CA GLU A 538 12.85 -10.84 -25.78
C GLU A 538 12.16 -12.18 -26.12
N ASP A 539 10.82 -12.22 -26.03
CA ASP A 539 9.99 -13.38 -26.33
C ASP A 539 9.31 -13.26 -27.71
N GLY A 540 9.63 -12.22 -28.51
CA GLY A 540 9.06 -11.97 -29.84
C GLY A 540 7.82 -11.06 -29.87
N GLY A 541 7.40 -10.50 -28.74
CA GLY A 541 6.31 -9.53 -28.63
C GLY A 541 6.72 -8.06 -28.81
N PRO A 542 5.78 -7.11 -28.70
CA PRO A 542 6.06 -5.70 -28.96
C PRO A 542 6.56 -4.90 -27.74
N VAL A 543 6.52 -5.43 -26.53
CA VAL A 543 6.81 -4.66 -25.30
C VAL A 543 8.28 -4.70 -24.93
N ARG A 544 8.89 -3.55 -24.68
CA ARG A 544 10.28 -3.44 -24.18
C ARG A 544 10.34 -2.51 -22.98
N VAL A 545 11.02 -2.97 -21.92
CA VAL A 545 11.30 -2.17 -20.73
C VAL A 545 12.67 -1.52 -20.88
N TYR A 546 12.73 -0.21 -20.63
CA TYR A 546 13.92 0.62 -20.78
C TYR A 546 14.43 1.09 -19.42
N GLY A 547 15.74 1.26 -19.33
CA GLY A 547 16.39 1.84 -18.16
C GLY A 547 16.68 3.34 -18.26
N ASP A 548 16.50 3.92 -19.45
CA ASP A 548 16.70 5.36 -19.70
C ASP A 548 15.50 5.90 -20.47
N VAL A 549 14.98 7.04 -20.01
CA VAL A 549 13.79 7.68 -20.58
C VAL A 549 14.01 8.16 -22.02
N TYR A 550 15.21 8.62 -22.36
CA TYR A 550 15.51 9.14 -23.69
C TYR A 550 15.60 8.00 -24.71
N GLU A 551 16.22 6.87 -24.34
CA GLU A 551 16.19 5.66 -25.17
C GLU A 551 14.77 5.12 -25.37
N ALA A 552 13.93 5.20 -24.34
CA ALA A 552 12.52 4.82 -24.43
C ALA A 552 11.78 5.71 -25.44
N CYS A 553 12.02 7.02 -25.43
CA CYS A 553 11.35 8.00 -26.28
C CYS A 553 11.88 8.12 -27.72
N GLU A 554 13.10 7.65 -28.00
CA GLU A 554 13.69 7.73 -29.33
C GLU A 554 12.83 7.05 -30.40
N GLY A 555 12.49 7.78 -31.48
CA GLY A 555 11.65 7.31 -32.58
C GLY A 555 10.21 6.98 -32.21
N ALA A 556 9.71 7.49 -31.08
CA ALA A 556 8.32 7.29 -30.67
C ALA A 556 7.37 8.27 -31.36
N GLU A 557 6.20 7.78 -31.76
CA GLU A 557 5.10 8.62 -32.26
C GLU A 557 4.24 9.17 -31.11
N ALA A 558 4.19 8.47 -29.97
CA ALA A 558 3.46 8.92 -28.80
C ALA A 558 4.15 8.58 -27.47
N VAL A 559 4.02 9.49 -26.50
CA VAL A 559 4.44 9.31 -25.11
C VAL A 559 3.23 9.48 -24.19
N LEU A 560 2.96 8.50 -23.35
CA LEU A 560 1.82 8.45 -22.43
C LEU A 560 2.37 8.59 -21.01
N VAL A 561 1.97 9.64 -20.30
CA VAL A 561 2.32 9.81 -18.88
C VAL A 561 1.30 9.07 -18.03
N ALA A 562 1.68 7.89 -17.56
CA ALA A 562 0.79 6.98 -16.84
C ALA A 562 0.92 7.08 -15.32
N THR A 563 2.01 7.65 -14.80
CA THR A 563 2.21 7.88 -13.36
C THR A 563 2.67 9.31 -13.11
N ASP A 564 2.28 9.88 -11.97
CA ASP A 564 2.42 11.29 -11.62
C ASP A 564 3.78 11.65 -11.00
N PHE A 565 4.85 10.97 -11.42
CA PHE A 565 6.21 11.24 -10.98
C PHE A 565 6.60 12.70 -11.24
N ASP A 566 7.25 13.33 -10.27
CA ASP A 566 7.64 14.74 -10.37
C ASP A 566 8.73 14.94 -11.43
N GLU A 567 9.52 13.90 -11.72
CA GLU A 567 10.50 13.81 -12.80
C GLU A 567 9.88 14.06 -14.18
N PHE A 568 8.61 13.71 -14.40
CA PHE A 568 7.94 13.89 -15.69
C PHE A 568 7.38 15.30 -15.90
N ARG A 569 7.39 16.16 -14.89
CA ARG A 569 6.86 17.54 -14.99
C ARG A 569 7.79 18.45 -15.79
N ASN A 570 7.23 19.25 -16.69
CA ASN A 570 7.94 20.26 -17.49
C ASN A 570 7.69 21.72 -17.08
N GLY A 571 6.72 21.99 -16.20
CA GLY A 571 6.43 23.33 -15.68
C GLY A 571 7.31 23.74 -14.47
N PRO A 572 7.39 25.03 -14.11
CA PRO A 572 8.19 25.51 -12.99
C PRO A 572 7.79 24.84 -11.66
N GLU A 573 8.75 24.66 -10.74
CA GLU A 573 8.46 24.13 -9.40
C GLU A 573 7.47 25.03 -8.65
N ARG A 574 6.26 24.52 -8.40
CA ARG A 574 5.30 25.18 -7.50
C ARG A 574 5.80 24.97 -6.07
N LYS A 575 6.30 26.03 -5.44
CA LYS A 575 6.55 26.05 -3.99
C LYS A 575 5.23 25.72 -3.27
N SER A 576 5.15 24.59 -2.59
CA SER A 576 3.99 24.25 -1.77
C SER A 576 3.88 25.27 -0.63
N LYS A 577 2.70 25.90 -0.47
CA LYS A 577 2.37 26.62 0.76
C LYS A 577 2.15 25.55 1.83
N GLY A 578 3.11 25.39 2.73
CA GLY A 578 2.94 24.52 3.90
C GLY A 578 1.78 25.01 4.74
N THR A 579 0.78 24.17 4.93
CA THR A 579 -0.21 24.32 6.00
C THR A 579 0.52 24.15 7.32
N GLY A 580 0.45 25.18 8.18
CA GLY A 580 1.09 25.17 9.49
C GLY A 580 0.57 24.02 10.37
N ALA A 581 1.40 23.00 10.55
CA ALA A 581 1.32 22.09 11.67
C ALA A 581 2.46 22.47 12.63
N GLY A 582 2.10 22.67 13.90
CA GLY A 582 2.98 23.25 14.92
C GLY A 582 4.32 22.53 15.07
N GLU A 583 5.35 23.34 15.27
CA GLU A 583 6.69 22.91 15.64
C GLU A 583 6.63 22.18 16.99
N GLY A 584 6.72 20.85 16.93
CA GLY A 584 7.04 19.96 18.04
C GLY A 584 8.36 19.28 17.69
N ASP A 585 9.42 19.74 18.34
CA ASP A 585 10.82 19.42 18.09
C ASP A 585 11.20 17.98 18.48
N GLY A 586 12.13 17.37 17.73
CA GLY A 586 12.69 16.05 18.04
C GLY A 586 13.40 15.32 16.89
N LEU A 587 13.09 15.63 15.62
CA LEU A 587 13.71 14.93 14.47
C LEU A 587 14.05 15.82 13.26
N THR A 588 13.94 17.14 13.38
CA THR A 588 14.15 18.07 12.25
C THR A 588 15.32 19.01 12.47
N LEU A 589 16.50 18.46 12.76
CA LEU A 589 17.76 19.21 12.70
C LEU A 589 18.53 18.89 11.41
N ARG A 590 17.93 19.18 10.24
CA ARG A 590 18.65 19.07 8.97
C ARG A 590 17.99 19.81 7.81
N ARG A 591 18.05 21.14 7.83
CA ARG A 591 17.83 21.93 6.61
C ARG A 591 18.48 23.31 6.64
N ARG A 592 19.80 23.38 6.92
CA ARG A 592 20.59 24.60 6.68
C ARG A 592 22.10 24.31 6.60
N SER A 593 22.52 23.72 5.48
CA SER A 593 23.86 23.93 4.91
C SER A 593 23.96 23.13 3.61
N GLY A 594 24.10 23.82 2.48
CA GLY A 594 24.36 23.19 1.19
C GLY A 594 25.76 22.57 1.19
N ALA A 595 25.82 21.24 1.17
CA ALA A 595 26.99 20.48 0.75
C ALA A 595 26.51 19.09 0.29
N SER A 596 26.62 18.84 -1.01
CA SER A 596 26.45 17.52 -1.62
C SER A 596 27.68 16.67 -1.38
N THR A 597 27.54 15.43 -0.90
CA THR A 597 28.30 14.21 -1.27
C THR A 597 28.05 13.07 -0.27
N GLY A 598 27.89 11.83 -0.75
CA GLY A 598 28.02 10.59 0.04
C GLY A 598 26.73 10.00 0.63
N PRO A 599 26.70 8.67 0.92
CA PRO A 599 25.55 8.00 1.53
C PRO A 599 25.22 8.68 2.86
N GLU A 600 23.98 8.54 3.32
CA GLU A 600 23.48 9.13 4.58
C GLU A 600 24.37 8.75 5.78
N GLU A 601 25.46 9.48 5.96
CA GLU A 601 26.36 9.27 7.08
C GLU A 601 25.63 9.72 8.34
N ASP A 602 25.72 8.90 9.36
CA ASP A 602 25.27 9.23 10.69
C ASP A 602 26.23 10.26 11.29
N PHE A 603 25.96 11.55 11.02
CA PHE A 603 26.78 12.67 11.50
C PHE A 603 26.91 12.71 13.03
N LEU A 604 26.08 11.94 13.75
CA LEU A 604 26.09 11.87 15.21
C LEU A 604 26.67 10.54 15.73
N GLU A 605 27.07 9.61 14.85
CA GLU A 605 27.60 8.26 15.15
C GLU A 605 26.78 7.51 16.22
N ARG A 606 25.44 7.67 16.16
CA ARG A 606 24.49 7.09 17.09
C ARG A 606 24.08 5.66 16.75
N PHE A 607 24.04 5.32 15.48
CA PHE A 607 23.61 4.00 15.05
C PHE A 607 24.68 2.97 15.36
N VAL A 608 24.22 1.80 15.76
CA VAL A 608 25.05 0.60 15.84
C VAL A 608 25.35 0.12 14.41
N ASP A 609 26.43 -0.64 14.26
CA ASP A 609 26.85 -1.22 12.98
C ASP A 609 25.71 -2.05 12.37
N GLU A 610 25.46 -1.87 11.08
CA GLU A 610 24.37 -2.57 10.40
C GLU A 610 24.67 -4.08 10.28
N PRO A 611 23.67 -4.95 10.42
CA PRO A 611 23.84 -6.36 10.14
C PRO A 611 24.15 -6.58 8.65
N GLY A 612 25.11 -7.46 8.37
CA GLY A 612 25.48 -7.82 7.00
C GLY A 612 24.34 -8.52 6.25
N CYS A 613 24.37 -8.43 4.92
CA CYS A 613 23.48 -9.19 4.05
C CYS A 613 24.02 -10.59 3.76
N ALA A 614 23.13 -11.54 3.48
CA ALA A 614 23.53 -12.83 2.92
C ALA A 614 24.14 -12.66 1.52
N GLY A 615 25.03 -13.57 1.11
CA GLY A 615 25.75 -13.49 -0.18
C GLY A 615 24.86 -13.59 -1.43
N ASP A 616 23.60 -13.95 -1.27
CA ASP A 616 22.57 -13.99 -2.30
C ASP A 616 21.64 -12.77 -2.34
N CYS A 617 21.91 -11.74 -1.55
CA CYS A 617 21.10 -10.52 -1.50
C CYS A 617 21.00 -9.85 -2.89
N PRO A 618 19.79 -9.72 -3.47
CA PRO A 618 19.60 -9.12 -4.79
C PRO A 618 19.96 -7.63 -4.80
N ASP A 619 19.72 -6.94 -3.68
CA ASP A 619 19.99 -5.51 -3.53
C ASP A 619 21.51 -5.26 -3.51
N CYS A 620 22.28 -6.02 -2.71
CA CYS A 620 23.74 -5.96 -2.75
C CYS A 620 24.32 -6.31 -4.13
N ARG A 621 23.72 -7.27 -4.83
CA ARG A 621 24.14 -7.64 -6.20
C ARG A 621 23.83 -6.55 -7.20
N ALA A 622 22.66 -5.91 -7.09
CA ALA A 622 22.29 -4.76 -7.90
C ALA A 622 23.25 -3.58 -7.62
N GLU A 623 23.53 -3.28 -6.36
CA GLU A 623 24.53 -2.28 -5.93
C GLU A 623 25.93 -2.61 -6.48
N ALA A 624 26.36 -3.88 -6.46
CA ALA A 624 27.65 -4.28 -7.03
C ALA A 624 27.68 -4.20 -8.57
N ALA A 625 26.56 -4.49 -9.24
CA ALA A 625 26.40 -4.37 -10.70
C ALA A 625 26.22 -2.91 -11.17
N SER A 626 26.00 -1.99 -10.23
CA SER A 626 25.65 -0.58 -10.48
C SER A 626 26.80 0.34 -10.87
N SER A 627 28.01 -0.19 -11.12
CA SER A 627 28.98 0.52 -11.98
C SER A 627 28.40 0.88 -13.38
N SER A 628 27.21 0.36 -13.70
CA SER A 628 26.36 0.67 -14.84
C SER A 628 25.27 1.75 -14.63
N GLY A 629 25.11 2.32 -13.42
CA GLY A 629 24.22 3.46 -13.16
C GLY A 629 22.81 3.14 -12.63
N PHE A 630 22.60 1.97 -12.00
CA PHE A 630 21.34 1.62 -11.35
C PHE A 630 21.54 1.34 -9.86
N VAL A 631 21.15 2.28 -9.00
CA VAL A 631 20.85 1.99 -7.58
C VAL A 631 19.70 2.87 -7.13
N THR A 632 18.88 2.30 -6.25
CA THR A 632 18.14 2.92 -5.15
C THR A 632 18.91 4.04 -4.42
N GLY A 633 19.21 5.13 -5.11
CA GLY A 633 20.04 6.22 -4.64
C GLY A 633 21.54 5.98 -4.86
N ALA A 634 22.18 6.98 -5.45
CA ALA A 634 23.63 7.15 -5.63
C ALA A 634 24.32 6.30 -6.71
N GLY A 635 24.40 6.85 -7.92
CA GLY A 635 25.38 6.48 -8.93
C GLY A 635 25.78 7.71 -9.75
N ALA A 636 27.04 8.14 -9.65
CA ALA A 636 27.62 9.16 -10.49
C ALA A 636 28.26 8.50 -11.73
N GLY A 637 27.71 8.75 -12.93
CA GLY A 637 28.26 8.25 -14.19
C GLY A 637 27.77 9.04 -15.41
N THR A 638 28.74 9.57 -16.16
CA THR A 638 28.75 10.20 -17.51
C THR A 638 27.58 11.10 -17.97
N GLU A 639 27.92 12.24 -18.57
CA GLU A 639 27.06 13.40 -18.90
C GLU A 639 25.86 13.16 -19.86
N LYS A 640 25.49 11.92 -20.21
CA LYS A 640 24.44 11.63 -21.22
C LYS A 640 23.27 10.73 -20.79
N LYS A 641 23.29 10.17 -19.58
CA LYS A 641 22.22 9.30 -19.04
C LYS A 641 21.29 10.07 -18.08
N HIS A 642 20.02 9.67 -18.01
CA HIS A 642 19.07 10.19 -17.01
C HIS A 642 19.56 9.87 -15.59
N ARG A 643 19.58 10.88 -14.71
CA ARG A 643 19.92 10.71 -13.28
C ARG A 643 18.63 10.56 -12.46
N PRO A 644 18.59 9.64 -11.47
CA PRO A 644 17.42 9.49 -10.61
C PRO A 644 17.02 10.80 -9.94
N LYS A 645 15.71 11.10 -9.89
CA LYS A 645 15.11 12.33 -9.34
C LYS A 645 15.40 13.63 -10.12
N GLU A 646 16.07 13.55 -11.27
CA GLU A 646 16.21 14.68 -12.18
C GLU A 646 14.96 14.79 -13.08
N ARG A 647 14.53 16.01 -13.41
CA ARG A 647 13.43 16.19 -14.35
C ARG A 647 13.84 15.79 -15.76
N VAL A 648 12.91 15.21 -16.51
CA VAL A 648 13.09 14.86 -17.91
C VAL A 648 13.26 16.12 -18.74
N ASP A 649 14.29 16.16 -19.57
CA ASP A 649 14.44 17.18 -20.60
C ASP A 649 13.48 16.91 -21.77
N TRP A 650 12.34 17.57 -21.73
CA TRP A 650 11.30 17.42 -22.75
C TRP A 650 11.68 17.98 -24.12
N ALA A 651 12.65 18.89 -24.23
CA ALA A 651 13.15 19.35 -25.52
C ALA A 651 13.92 18.21 -26.20
N ARG A 652 14.81 17.54 -25.46
CA ARG A 652 15.51 16.34 -25.93
C ARG A 652 14.55 15.21 -26.31
N VAL A 653 13.51 14.97 -25.49
CA VAL A 653 12.47 13.99 -25.82
C VAL A 653 11.77 14.35 -27.13
N ALA A 654 11.34 15.60 -27.29
CA ALA A 654 10.64 16.05 -28.49
C ALA A 654 11.51 15.96 -29.74
N GLU A 655 12.81 16.26 -29.65
CA GLU A 655 13.76 16.13 -30.77
C GLU A 655 13.89 14.68 -31.25
N GLY A 656 13.93 13.71 -30.32
CA GLY A 656 14.03 12.28 -30.63
C GLY A 656 12.73 11.64 -31.13
N MET A 657 11.57 12.30 -31.01
CA MET A 657 10.28 11.73 -31.42
C MET A 657 9.99 11.87 -32.93
N SER A 658 9.25 10.89 -33.47
CA SER A 658 8.71 10.92 -34.83
C SER A 658 7.62 11.99 -34.98
N LEU A 659 7.53 12.62 -36.15
CA LEU A 659 6.43 13.53 -36.49
C LEU A 659 5.21 12.75 -37.04
N PRO A 660 3.97 13.13 -36.68
CA PRO A 660 3.61 14.10 -35.64
C PRO A 660 3.87 13.57 -34.23
N ARG A 661 4.35 14.43 -33.34
CA ARG A 661 4.71 14.10 -31.95
C ARG A 661 3.49 14.19 -31.05
N TRP A 662 3.11 13.12 -30.37
CA TRP A 662 2.01 13.13 -29.41
C TRP A 662 2.47 12.90 -27.97
N VAL A 663 1.93 13.69 -27.04
CA VAL A 663 2.01 13.43 -25.61
C VAL A 663 0.59 13.30 -25.04
N PHE A 664 0.31 12.19 -24.38
CA PHE A 664 -0.94 11.96 -23.67
C PHE A 664 -0.70 12.07 -22.17
N ASP A 665 -1.17 13.15 -21.57
CA ASP A 665 -1.05 13.38 -20.14
C ASP A 665 -2.22 12.73 -19.40
N GLY A 666 -1.96 11.53 -18.87
CA GLY A 666 -2.90 10.76 -18.09
C GLY A 666 -3.07 11.22 -16.63
N ARG A 667 -2.21 12.13 -16.15
CA ARG A 667 -2.11 12.49 -14.73
C ARG A 667 -2.22 13.99 -14.45
N GLY A 668 -2.29 14.82 -15.49
CA GLY A 668 -2.39 16.27 -15.36
C GLY A 668 -1.12 16.88 -14.78
N VAL A 669 0.05 16.33 -15.12
CA VAL A 669 1.37 16.78 -14.64
C VAL A 669 2.15 17.58 -15.69
N ILE A 670 1.67 17.60 -16.93
CA ILE A 670 2.29 18.29 -18.05
C ILE A 670 1.70 19.70 -18.20
N ASP A 671 2.60 20.68 -18.31
CA ASP A 671 2.31 22.01 -18.82
C ASP A 671 2.18 21.93 -20.35
N VAL A 672 0.95 21.99 -20.82
CA VAL A 672 0.58 21.88 -22.24
C VAL A 672 1.23 22.98 -23.07
N ALA A 673 1.24 24.22 -22.56
CA ALA A 673 1.73 25.37 -23.33
C ALA A 673 3.23 25.29 -23.59
N GLU A 674 4.01 24.76 -22.65
CA GLU A 674 5.45 24.57 -22.83
C GLU A 674 5.77 23.45 -23.84
N LEU A 675 5.02 22.34 -23.85
CA LEU A 675 5.23 21.29 -24.86
C LEU A 675 4.77 21.70 -26.26
N GLU A 676 3.69 22.46 -26.38
CA GLU A 676 3.22 22.95 -27.68
C GLU A 676 4.27 23.82 -28.38
N LYS A 677 5.09 24.59 -27.64
CA LYS A 677 6.21 25.37 -28.18
C LYS A 677 7.27 24.49 -28.86
N LEU A 678 7.37 23.22 -28.48
CA LEU A 678 8.28 22.23 -29.05
C LEU A 678 7.67 21.49 -30.26
N GLY A 679 6.48 21.91 -30.72
CA GLY A 679 5.75 21.26 -31.81
C GLY A 679 5.12 19.92 -31.41
N VAL A 680 4.91 19.69 -30.12
CA VAL A 680 4.26 18.48 -29.59
C VAL A 680 2.76 18.72 -29.47
N ARG A 681 1.96 17.76 -29.92
CA ARG A 681 0.51 17.74 -29.72
C ARG A 681 0.21 17.09 -28.37
N VAL A 682 -0.55 17.75 -27.52
CA VAL A 682 -0.82 17.27 -26.16
C VAL A 682 -2.31 17.00 -25.97
N GLU A 683 -2.63 15.84 -25.42
CA GLU A 683 -3.99 15.47 -25.01
C GLU A 683 -3.98 15.14 -23.52
N SER A 684 -4.77 15.86 -22.71
CA SER A 684 -4.87 15.62 -21.26
C SER A 684 -6.23 15.03 -20.88
N VAL A 685 -6.25 14.18 -19.87
CA VAL A 685 -7.50 13.73 -19.23
C VAL A 685 -8.26 14.96 -18.68
N GLY A 686 -9.55 15.03 -18.96
CA GLY A 686 -10.43 16.07 -18.42
C GLY A 686 -10.32 17.45 -19.06
N ARG A 687 -9.58 17.57 -20.17
CA ARG A 687 -9.51 18.79 -20.98
C ARG A 687 -9.82 18.48 -22.44
N ARG A 688 -10.53 19.39 -23.09
CA ARG A 688 -10.83 19.27 -24.53
C ARG A 688 -9.54 19.35 -25.33
N GLY A 689 -9.26 18.30 -26.12
CA GLY A 689 -8.16 18.31 -27.09
C GLY A 689 -8.36 19.42 -28.12
N ARG A 690 -7.27 20.08 -28.54
CA ARG A 690 -7.32 21.05 -29.63
C ARG A 690 -7.36 20.25 -30.95
N SER A 691 -8.54 20.22 -31.56
CA SER A 691 -8.83 19.55 -32.84
C SER A 691 -8.02 20.11 -34.00
#